data_AF-A0A1S9TH23-F1
#
_entry.id   AF-A0A1S9TH23-F1
#
_cell.length_a   1.000
_cell.length_b   1.000
_cell.length_c   1.000
_cell.angle_alpha   90.00
_cell.angle_beta   90.00
_cell.angle_gamma   90.00
#
_symmetry.space_group_name_H-M   'P 1'
#
loop_
_entity.id
_entity.type
_entity.pdbx_description
1 polymer ?
#
loop_
_entity_poly.entity_id
_entity_poly.type
_entity_poly.pdbx_seq_one_letter_code
_entity_poly.pdbx_strand_id
1 'polypeptide(L)'
;MNQNVIKARHAVNALFTNHTLQLKVTDYDIDQTADLVECAFVNRHSKEKMMLIDQVKSAKRLSQKRNLLNDGDFELSNWSGENGWEKNNYVVFASDNPMFKGRYLNIPGATTVRGKTFPTYVYQRVDESKLKPYTRYVVRGFVGNSHNLEVFVARYDKKVCQKMNVRNESSSPIVSNTNGEGNPSYDRYTKERMVPHSSDRCKNPHEFKCHIDIGELDLNEGPGICIGFKIGTTDGMATVDNIEVVEAYPLKGEDLTRIKKREYKWKQKWAKRRIQIEKTVQVVQDAIQNLFTCPQQNRLKWMTTLGDIVHIETMIQKIPYVYKQFFLGDVPVLPGKVYDILQKLSTAVATAQTLYEQRNVVSNGDFRDGLSNWHATDGAEIQQIRNSLSVLVISDWSANVSQDLPVDPAHGYLLRVTARKEDAGEGYVTISDCVEQTERLTFTSYEERMRSTESLRDTSMDTASTGETPYLSGNNPMNAPANRYGGNTYLGSTNMSNYPSEGFGINPYGDEHTMMNDSSHHYERNAYPSNNNMTNDHRMDCGCGCSANAYPSENSITNYRAEGYETESYPPTSPMTDQNGSSLSGYVTKTIEIFPETNQVRIQIGETAGTFMVESVELLRIEEMDETNNSSVDVQTVMDYTPTTQFEPVSFTESTASPRHSHYAYSHDSNIGYVNPNWMSQISDNATFGDLSIPGTHNTMALHGGDITQCQTMSLSTQLNAGIRYLDIRCKHESNMFSIYHGIVYQHASFEDVCLGVTSFLRENPSETIFMRIKEEGDGGNNNRSFADTFADYKSRYNEYFWNWTSDNPRLSDIRRKIVVLQDFSGSRFGISYHILNKQDQYDLNTNWDLHDYKWLPAKSHLYAANDSYNSGSRQVFLNYLSGSGGSFPYFVVSGHSSPGTDASRLSTGLTTPAFEGWYPDFPRVDCFIGICTIAFEGTNILTSNLIEANNFNYVGIIATDFPGGGLIGNIINMNSGVGIQEGVYQMVSALNDSSVVDLNQTNENVTLWSNNGGGNQAWKFVYDSNRSAYQIKSIANENLVLTWAHYSSNRDNVIATSNRYGAEQYWIPEHTGGGYYRLRNSANPDGALDVIGSSTENGTNILYWSYNGANNQKFKLKAVNIYGGQVEGIYLYAAANYAEKSVILTHDVANFQDIGMNDVVSSMKIIGPYEVILYAAANYSGQSVTRNSNVANFKDIGMNDVVSSIKINRSGANII
;
A
#
# COMPACT_ATOMS: atom_id res chain seq x y z
N MET A 1 -57.77 -40.72 -16.17
CA MET A 1 -56.86 -39.61 -16.54
C MET A 1 -56.01 -40.06 -17.73
N ASN A 2 -55.52 -39.14 -18.55
CA ASN A 2 -54.52 -39.45 -19.58
C ASN A 2 -53.20 -39.88 -18.90
N GLN A 3 -52.64 -41.03 -19.28
CA GLN A 3 -51.45 -41.58 -18.65
C GLN A 3 -50.20 -40.72 -18.90
N ASN A 4 -50.15 -39.94 -19.99
CA ASN A 4 -49.09 -38.97 -20.25
C ASN A 4 -49.14 -37.77 -19.28
N VAL A 5 -50.34 -37.37 -18.84
CA VAL A 5 -50.51 -36.30 -17.83
C VAL A 5 -50.04 -36.76 -16.45
N ILE A 6 -50.27 -38.04 -16.10
CA ILE A 6 -49.74 -38.64 -14.86
C ILE A 6 -48.21 -38.69 -14.89
N LYS A 7 -47.61 -39.11 -16.03
CA LYS A 7 -46.15 -39.09 -16.23
C LYS A 7 -45.57 -37.68 -16.10
N ALA A 8 -46.16 -36.69 -16.77
CA ALA A 8 -45.73 -35.30 -16.69
C ALA A 8 -45.79 -34.76 -15.25
N ARG A 9 -46.91 -34.97 -14.54
CA ARG A 9 -47.04 -34.57 -13.12
C ARG A 9 -46.00 -35.24 -12.22
N HIS A 10 -45.68 -36.52 -12.46
CA HIS A 10 -44.64 -37.22 -11.71
C HIS A 10 -43.24 -36.64 -11.99
N ALA A 11 -42.92 -36.34 -13.25
CA ALA A 11 -41.65 -35.71 -13.63
C ALA A 11 -41.47 -34.33 -12.96
N VAL A 12 -42.48 -33.45 -13.05
CA VAL A 12 -42.46 -32.12 -12.40
C VAL A 12 -42.26 -32.23 -10.89
N ASN A 13 -42.97 -33.13 -10.21
CA ASN A 13 -42.80 -33.35 -8.77
C ASN A 13 -41.40 -33.90 -8.43
N ALA A 14 -40.81 -34.72 -9.29
CA ALA A 14 -39.50 -35.33 -9.08
C ALA A 14 -38.32 -34.35 -9.18
N LEU A 15 -38.53 -33.13 -9.70
CA LEU A 15 -37.53 -32.06 -9.67
C LEU A 15 -37.25 -31.57 -8.24
N PHE A 16 -38.24 -31.62 -7.35
CA PHE A 16 -38.23 -30.92 -6.06
C PHE A 16 -38.03 -31.83 -4.85
N THR A 17 -37.63 -31.25 -3.73
CA THR A 17 -37.76 -31.80 -2.38
C THR A 17 -38.05 -30.64 -1.43
N ASN A 18 -39.15 -30.70 -0.67
CA ASN A 18 -39.60 -29.62 0.22
C ASN A 18 -39.62 -28.22 -0.44
N HIS A 19 -40.07 -28.15 -1.70
CA HIS A 19 -40.09 -26.95 -2.56
C HIS A 19 -38.73 -26.38 -3.00
N THR A 20 -37.60 -27.01 -2.65
CA THR A 20 -36.29 -26.69 -3.23
C THR A 20 -35.94 -27.66 -4.36
N LEU A 21 -35.08 -27.23 -5.29
CA LEU A 21 -34.64 -28.05 -6.43
C LEU A 21 -33.59 -29.08 -5.97
N GLN A 22 -33.74 -30.35 -6.32
CA GLN A 22 -32.80 -31.40 -5.88
C GLN A 22 -31.40 -31.21 -6.49
N LEU A 23 -30.34 -31.35 -5.69
CA LEU A 23 -28.95 -31.24 -6.17
C LEU A 23 -28.62 -32.23 -7.32
N LYS A 24 -29.24 -33.41 -7.32
CA LYS A 24 -29.04 -34.42 -8.37
C LYS A 24 -29.63 -34.00 -9.74
N VAL A 25 -30.72 -33.23 -9.72
CA VAL A 25 -31.45 -32.77 -10.91
C VAL A 25 -30.60 -31.71 -11.61
N THR A 26 -30.29 -31.95 -12.87
CA THR A 26 -29.56 -31.04 -13.78
C THR A 26 -30.50 -29.98 -14.34
N ASP A 27 -29.94 -28.97 -14.99
CA ASP A 27 -30.73 -28.01 -15.76
C ASP A 27 -31.41 -28.67 -16.98
N TYR A 28 -30.72 -29.59 -17.66
CA TYR A 28 -31.25 -30.41 -18.77
C TYR A 28 -32.48 -31.24 -18.37
N ASP A 29 -32.49 -31.83 -17.16
CA ASP A 29 -33.64 -32.59 -16.63
C ASP A 29 -34.92 -31.73 -16.54
N ILE A 30 -34.77 -30.42 -16.29
CA ILE A 30 -35.88 -29.46 -16.19
C ILE A 30 -36.45 -29.17 -17.57
N ASP A 31 -35.57 -28.97 -18.56
CA ASP A 31 -35.97 -28.70 -19.95
C ASP A 31 -36.66 -29.92 -20.59
N GLN A 32 -36.10 -31.12 -20.40
CA GLN A 32 -36.77 -32.38 -20.79
C GLN A 32 -38.12 -32.57 -20.08
N THR A 33 -38.23 -32.11 -18.82
CA THR A 33 -39.51 -32.11 -18.10
C THR A 33 -40.49 -31.08 -18.67
N ALA A 34 -40.02 -29.93 -19.17
CA ALA A 34 -40.84 -28.95 -19.87
C ALA A 34 -41.42 -29.55 -21.17
N ASP A 35 -40.58 -30.22 -21.97
CA ASP A 35 -41.01 -30.89 -23.20
C ASP A 35 -42.03 -32.00 -22.93
N LEU A 36 -41.83 -32.80 -21.89
CA LEU A 36 -42.81 -33.81 -21.45
C LEU A 36 -44.16 -33.17 -21.06
N VAL A 37 -44.18 -32.01 -20.42
CA VAL A 37 -45.41 -31.25 -20.10
C VAL A 37 -46.02 -30.63 -21.36
N GLU A 38 -45.22 -30.17 -22.32
CA GLU A 38 -45.72 -29.61 -23.58
C GLU A 38 -46.38 -30.69 -24.45
N CYS A 39 -45.71 -31.84 -24.65
CA CYS A 39 -46.19 -32.98 -25.42
C CYS A 39 -47.37 -33.73 -24.76
N ALA A 40 -47.45 -33.79 -23.42
CA ALA A 40 -48.55 -34.51 -22.74
C ALA A 40 -49.93 -33.85 -22.95
N PHE A 41 -49.97 -32.57 -23.32
CA PHE A 41 -51.20 -31.76 -23.42
C PHE A 41 -51.33 -31.11 -24.81
N VAL A 42 -51.63 -31.93 -25.83
CA VAL A 42 -51.67 -31.49 -27.24
C VAL A 42 -52.83 -30.54 -27.56
N ASN A 43 -54.04 -30.73 -26.99
CA ASN A 43 -55.21 -29.90 -27.40
C ASN A 43 -56.37 -29.72 -26.41
N ARG A 44 -56.32 -30.23 -25.16
CA ARG A 44 -57.34 -29.98 -24.11
C ARG A 44 -56.68 -29.89 -22.73
N HIS A 45 -57.36 -29.24 -21.76
CA HIS A 45 -56.90 -28.92 -20.38
C HIS A 45 -55.86 -27.79 -20.27
N SER A 46 -56.27 -26.53 -20.52
CA SER A 46 -55.41 -25.34 -20.36
C SER A 46 -54.92 -25.10 -18.93
N LYS A 47 -55.81 -25.14 -17.92
CA LYS A 47 -55.46 -24.80 -16.53
C LYS A 47 -54.40 -25.72 -15.92
N GLU A 48 -54.53 -27.04 -16.10
CA GLU A 48 -53.56 -28.00 -15.54
C GLU A 48 -52.19 -27.91 -16.25
N LYS A 49 -52.19 -27.73 -17.59
CA LYS A 49 -50.96 -27.45 -18.35
C LYS A 49 -50.26 -26.19 -17.84
N MET A 50 -51.01 -25.11 -17.59
CA MET A 50 -50.46 -23.86 -17.04
C MET A 50 -49.85 -24.04 -15.64
N MET A 51 -50.49 -24.80 -14.74
CA MET A 51 -49.94 -25.06 -13.41
C MET A 51 -48.63 -25.86 -13.46
N LEU A 52 -48.55 -26.90 -14.30
CA LEU A 52 -47.33 -27.69 -14.46
C LEU A 52 -46.21 -26.89 -15.14
N ILE A 53 -46.54 -26.07 -16.15
CA ILE A 53 -45.56 -25.18 -16.80
C ILE A 53 -45.04 -24.13 -15.81
N ASP A 54 -45.86 -23.56 -14.94
CA ASP A 54 -45.39 -22.58 -13.95
C ASP A 54 -44.48 -23.23 -12.89
N GLN A 55 -44.78 -24.47 -12.47
CA GLN A 55 -43.88 -25.25 -11.61
C GLN A 55 -42.53 -25.55 -12.30
N VAL A 56 -42.51 -25.91 -13.58
CA VAL A 56 -41.25 -26.11 -14.33
C VAL A 56 -40.49 -24.80 -14.54
N LYS A 57 -41.18 -23.69 -14.81
CA LYS A 57 -40.55 -22.36 -14.86
C LYS A 57 -39.99 -21.93 -13.50
N SER A 58 -40.63 -22.32 -12.41
CA SER A 58 -40.09 -22.15 -11.05
C SER A 58 -38.82 -22.99 -10.84
N ALA A 59 -38.80 -24.23 -11.32
CA ALA A 59 -37.59 -25.08 -11.31
C ALA A 59 -36.44 -24.45 -12.12
N LYS A 60 -36.67 -23.98 -13.35
CA LYS A 60 -35.64 -23.32 -14.19
C LYS A 60 -35.09 -22.05 -13.51
N ARG A 61 -35.94 -21.20 -12.94
CA ARG A 61 -35.51 -20.04 -12.12
C ARG A 61 -34.66 -20.43 -10.91
N LEU A 62 -34.98 -21.54 -10.25
CA LEU A 62 -34.18 -22.05 -9.12
C LEU A 62 -32.85 -22.67 -9.60
N SER A 63 -32.82 -23.25 -10.80
CA SER A 63 -31.63 -23.76 -11.49
C SER A 63 -30.67 -22.62 -11.82
N GLN A 64 -31.16 -21.59 -12.50
CA GLN A 64 -30.45 -20.34 -12.78
C GLN A 64 -29.94 -19.68 -11.49
N LYS A 65 -30.74 -19.65 -10.41
CA LYS A 65 -30.33 -19.06 -9.12
C LYS A 65 -29.26 -19.87 -8.36
N ARG A 66 -29.17 -21.19 -8.52
CA ARG A 66 -28.11 -22.01 -7.90
C ARG A 66 -26.82 -22.07 -8.71
N ASN A 67 -26.89 -21.73 -10.00
CA ASN A 67 -25.76 -21.74 -10.90
C ASN A 67 -24.87 -20.52 -10.62
N LEU A 68 -23.58 -20.75 -10.38
CA LEU A 68 -22.62 -19.66 -10.16
C LEU A 68 -22.10 -19.05 -11.47
N LEU A 69 -22.34 -19.72 -12.61
CA LEU A 69 -22.04 -19.17 -13.93
C LEU A 69 -23.04 -18.08 -14.31
N ASN A 70 -22.52 -17.03 -14.94
CA ASN A 70 -23.32 -16.04 -15.63
C ASN A 70 -23.75 -16.66 -16.98
N ASP A 71 -25.06 -16.78 -17.23
CA ASP A 71 -25.63 -17.31 -18.48
C ASP A 71 -25.10 -18.71 -18.87
N GLY A 72 -25.25 -19.69 -17.99
CA GLY A 72 -24.86 -21.09 -18.24
C GLY A 72 -25.81 -21.88 -19.15
N ASP A 73 -26.98 -21.31 -19.44
CA ASP A 73 -28.04 -21.80 -20.33
C ASP A 73 -28.25 -20.92 -21.57
N PHE A 74 -27.34 -19.97 -21.83
CA PHE A 74 -27.20 -19.20 -23.08
C PHE A 74 -28.41 -18.40 -23.60
N GLU A 75 -29.48 -18.28 -22.81
CA GLU A 75 -30.71 -17.59 -23.20
C GLU A 75 -30.59 -16.04 -23.12
N LEU A 76 -29.57 -15.48 -22.45
CA LEU A 76 -29.40 -14.04 -22.38
C LEU A 76 -28.73 -13.44 -23.62
N SER A 77 -29.14 -12.21 -23.97
CA SER A 77 -28.60 -11.47 -25.11
C SER A 77 -27.19 -10.91 -24.86
N ASN A 78 -26.83 -10.65 -23.60
CA ASN A 78 -25.54 -10.03 -23.20
C ASN A 78 -24.57 -11.03 -22.55
N TRP A 79 -24.54 -12.26 -23.07
CA TRP A 79 -23.71 -13.39 -22.63
C TRP A 79 -22.18 -13.11 -22.63
N SER A 80 -21.74 -12.08 -23.36
CA SER A 80 -20.35 -11.60 -23.47
C SER A 80 -20.06 -10.33 -22.68
N GLY A 81 -20.91 -9.96 -21.73
CA GLY A 81 -20.69 -8.79 -20.86
C GLY A 81 -19.52 -8.98 -19.89
N GLU A 82 -19.32 -8.00 -19.01
CA GLU A 82 -18.34 -8.07 -17.93
C GLU A 82 -18.57 -9.32 -17.06
N ASN A 83 -17.54 -10.16 -16.87
CA ASN A 83 -17.63 -11.49 -16.26
C ASN A 83 -18.48 -12.53 -17.01
N GLY A 84 -18.78 -12.32 -18.30
CA GLY A 84 -19.47 -13.28 -19.19
C GLY A 84 -18.57 -14.40 -19.73
N TRP A 85 -19.00 -15.07 -20.80
CA TRP A 85 -18.22 -16.11 -21.49
C TRP A 85 -17.16 -15.52 -22.43
N GLU A 86 -15.89 -15.83 -22.17
CA GLU A 86 -14.75 -15.53 -23.05
C GLU A 86 -14.65 -16.61 -24.15
N LYS A 87 -14.54 -16.22 -25.42
CA LYS A 87 -14.46 -17.15 -26.57
C LYS A 87 -13.58 -16.61 -27.70
N ASN A 88 -13.14 -17.47 -28.62
CA ASN A 88 -12.58 -17.01 -29.89
C ASN A 88 -13.67 -16.70 -30.93
N ASN A 89 -13.27 -16.16 -32.10
CA ASN A 89 -14.21 -15.69 -33.12
C ASN A 89 -15.04 -16.81 -33.81
N TYR A 90 -14.64 -18.08 -33.70
CA TYR A 90 -15.26 -19.20 -34.43
C TYR A 90 -16.39 -19.89 -33.66
N VAL A 91 -16.42 -19.82 -32.33
CA VAL A 91 -17.55 -20.31 -31.52
C VAL A 91 -18.79 -19.46 -31.79
N VAL A 92 -19.92 -20.08 -32.09
CA VAL A 92 -21.19 -19.39 -32.37
C VAL A 92 -22.33 -19.94 -31.51
N PHE A 93 -23.34 -19.09 -31.25
CA PHE A 93 -24.57 -19.49 -30.57
C PHE A 93 -25.64 -19.76 -31.62
N ALA A 94 -26.22 -20.94 -31.57
CA ALA A 94 -27.24 -21.38 -32.52
C ALA A 94 -28.54 -21.76 -31.81
N SER A 95 -29.64 -21.76 -32.54
CA SER A 95 -30.96 -22.24 -32.12
C SER A 95 -31.30 -23.55 -32.85
N ASP A 96 -32.49 -24.10 -32.57
CA ASP A 96 -33.13 -25.15 -33.38
C ASP A 96 -32.41 -26.51 -33.42
N ASN A 97 -31.76 -26.90 -32.31
CA ASN A 97 -31.22 -28.26 -32.13
C ASN A 97 -32.24 -29.16 -31.40
N PRO A 98 -32.63 -30.33 -31.97
CA PRO A 98 -33.59 -31.25 -31.34
C PRO A 98 -33.20 -31.79 -29.95
N MET A 99 -31.97 -31.59 -29.50
CA MET A 99 -31.49 -32.00 -28.17
C MET A 99 -31.60 -30.87 -27.11
N PHE A 100 -31.79 -29.62 -27.50
CA PHE A 100 -31.66 -28.45 -26.60
C PHE A 100 -32.89 -27.53 -26.68
N LYS A 101 -33.40 -27.10 -25.52
CA LYS A 101 -34.65 -26.32 -25.42
C LYS A 101 -34.38 -24.81 -25.40
N GLY A 102 -33.56 -24.32 -26.33
CA GLY A 102 -33.15 -22.93 -26.39
C GLY A 102 -31.99 -22.68 -27.34
N ARG A 103 -31.15 -21.71 -26.98
CA ARG A 103 -29.86 -21.42 -27.62
C ARG A 103 -28.78 -22.32 -27.03
N TYR A 104 -27.88 -22.82 -27.87
CA TYR A 104 -26.75 -23.66 -27.45
C TYR A 104 -25.43 -23.20 -28.05
N LEU A 105 -24.34 -23.67 -27.45
CA LEU A 105 -22.98 -23.36 -27.84
C LEU A 105 -22.51 -24.31 -28.95
N ASN A 106 -22.28 -23.78 -30.15
CA ASN A 106 -21.70 -24.53 -31.26
C ASN A 106 -20.20 -24.22 -31.38
N ILE A 107 -19.37 -25.25 -31.19
CA ILE A 107 -17.91 -25.18 -31.15
C ILE A 107 -17.38 -25.92 -32.40
N PRO A 108 -16.97 -25.21 -33.46
CA PRO A 108 -16.35 -25.84 -34.63
C PRO A 108 -14.92 -26.33 -34.32
N GLY A 109 -14.33 -27.06 -35.27
CA GLY A 109 -12.93 -27.51 -35.22
C GLY A 109 -11.91 -26.38 -35.16
N ALA A 110 -10.66 -26.75 -34.90
CA ALA A 110 -9.51 -25.84 -34.96
C ALA A 110 -9.32 -25.27 -36.38
N THR A 111 -8.79 -24.06 -36.49
CA THR A 111 -8.50 -23.41 -37.78
C THR A 111 -7.00 -23.43 -38.07
N THR A 112 -6.60 -23.57 -39.34
CA THR A 112 -5.18 -23.56 -39.74
C THR A 112 -4.87 -22.31 -40.55
N VAL A 113 -3.87 -21.53 -40.10
CA VAL A 113 -3.43 -20.29 -40.75
C VAL A 113 -1.91 -20.33 -40.90
N ARG A 114 -1.41 -20.13 -42.13
CA ARG A 114 0.04 -20.20 -42.47
C ARG A 114 0.75 -21.44 -41.88
N GLY A 115 0.11 -22.60 -41.95
CA GLY A 115 0.64 -23.88 -41.46
C GLY A 115 0.58 -24.09 -39.93
N LYS A 116 0.16 -23.09 -39.14
CA LYS A 116 -0.08 -23.24 -37.69
C LYS A 116 -1.56 -23.50 -37.42
N THR A 117 -1.85 -24.43 -36.52
CA THR A 117 -3.22 -24.76 -36.10
C THR A 117 -3.59 -24.04 -34.81
N PHE A 118 -4.76 -23.41 -34.79
CA PHE A 118 -5.29 -22.61 -33.69
C PHE A 118 -6.60 -23.26 -33.20
N PRO A 119 -6.65 -23.75 -31.96
CA PRO A 119 -7.84 -24.44 -31.45
C PRO A 119 -9.02 -23.51 -31.24
N THR A 120 -10.21 -24.09 -31.30
CA THR A 120 -11.45 -23.41 -30.96
C THR A 120 -11.73 -23.59 -29.47
N TYR A 121 -12.04 -22.49 -28.77
CA TYR A 121 -12.21 -22.50 -27.31
C TYR A 121 -13.23 -21.46 -26.81
N VAL A 122 -13.79 -21.76 -25.64
CA VAL A 122 -14.74 -20.91 -24.91
C VAL A 122 -14.71 -21.28 -23.42
N TYR A 123 -14.69 -20.29 -22.53
CA TYR A 123 -14.53 -20.48 -21.09
C TYR A 123 -15.15 -19.35 -20.25
N GLN A 124 -15.33 -19.60 -18.95
CA GLN A 124 -15.75 -18.61 -17.97
C GLN A 124 -14.99 -18.83 -16.66
N ARG A 125 -14.85 -17.79 -15.84
CA ARG A 125 -14.42 -17.88 -14.44
C ARG A 125 -15.60 -17.58 -13.51
N VAL A 126 -15.94 -18.52 -12.64
CA VAL A 126 -16.71 -18.22 -11.43
C VAL A 126 -15.78 -17.46 -10.49
N ASP A 127 -16.22 -16.28 -10.05
CA ASP A 127 -15.44 -15.44 -9.16
C ASP A 127 -15.36 -15.99 -7.72
N GLU A 128 -14.28 -15.65 -7.01
CA GLU A 128 -14.01 -16.06 -5.63
C GLU A 128 -15.11 -15.61 -4.66
N SER A 129 -15.68 -14.42 -4.85
CA SER A 129 -16.76 -13.88 -4.01
C SER A 129 -18.06 -14.67 -4.07
N LYS A 130 -18.27 -15.48 -5.13
CA LYS A 130 -19.41 -16.40 -5.27
C LYS A 130 -19.21 -17.74 -4.54
N LEU A 131 -18.00 -18.01 -4.02
CA LEU A 131 -17.64 -19.28 -3.41
C LEU A 131 -17.77 -19.25 -1.88
N LYS A 132 -17.66 -20.43 -1.25
CA LYS A 132 -17.57 -20.61 0.19
C LYS A 132 -16.28 -21.33 0.56
N PRO A 133 -15.63 -20.98 1.68
CA PRO A 133 -14.44 -21.67 2.13
C PRO A 133 -14.75 -23.13 2.44
N TYR A 134 -13.76 -24.00 2.28
CA TYR A 134 -13.78 -25.41 2.66
C TYR A 134 -15.02 -26.16 2.16
N THR A 135 -15.43 -25.91 0.91
CA THR A 135 -16.70 -26.39 0.33
C THR A 135 -16.47 -27.10 -1.02
N ARG A 136 -17.23 -28.18 -1.28
CA ARG A 136 -17.24 -28.87 -2.58
C ARG A 136 -18.28 -28.28 -3.51
N TYR A 137 -17.91 -28.14 -4.78
CA TYR A 137 -18.79 -27.77 -5.87
C TYR A 137 -18.89 -28.92 -6.89
N VAL A 138 -20.02 -28.97 -7.61
CA VAL A 138 -20.21 -29.82 -8.79
C VAL A 138 -20.13 -28.93 -10.02
N VAL A 139 -19.41 -29.41 -11.05
CA VAL A 139 -19.37 -28.78 -12.37
C VAL A 139 -19.87 -29.80 -13.38
N ARG A 140 -20.90 -29.44 -14.16
CA ARG A 140 -21.59 -30.34 -15.10
C ARG A 140 -22.23 -29.61 -16.27
N GLY A 141 -22.67 -30.37 -17.27
CA GLY A 141 -23.45 -29.88 -18.40
C GLY A 141 -23.75 -30.98 -19.41
N PHE A 142 -24.46 -30.65 -20.49
CA PHE A 142 -24.92 -31.61 -21.50
C PHE A 142 -24.28 -31.35 -22.87
N VAL A 143 -23.89 -32.42 -23.57
CA VAL A 143 -23.23 -32.39 -24.88
C VAL A 143 -24.12 -33.11 -25.89
N GLY A 144 -24.70 -32.38 -26.83
CA GLY A 144 -25.61 -32.93 -27.85
C GLY A 144 -24.88 -33.87 -28.80
N ASN A 145 -23.77 -33.39 -29.36
CA ASN A 145 -22.78 -34.17 -30.09
C ASN A 145 -21.36 -33.63 -29.84
N SER A 146 -20.34 -34.45 -30.07
CA SER A 146 -18.94 -33.98 -30.08
C SER A 146 -17.97 -34.93 -30.79
N HIS A 147 -16.92 -34.35 -31.35
CA HIS A 147 -15.69 -35.04 -31.73
C HIS A 147 -14.48 -34.24 -31.23
N ASN A 148 -13.55 -34.89 -30.54
CA ASN A 148 -12.32 -34.33 -29.99
C ASN A 148 -12.53 -33.11 -29.05
N LEU A 149 -13.65 -33.08 -28.33
CA LEU A 149 -13.96 -32.06 -27.32
C LEU A 149 -13.14 -32.30 -26.04
N GLU A 150 -12.48 -31.26 -25.53
CA GLU A 150 -11.82 -31.23 -24.23
C GLU A 150 -12.56 -30.31 -23.27
N VAL A 151 -13.32 -30.88 -22.33
CA VAL A 151 -13.89 -30.14 -21.20
C VAL A 151 -12.80 -29.99 -20.13
N PHE A 152 -12.64 -28.79 -19.57
CA PHE A 152 -11.70 -28.53 -18.49
C PHE A 152 -12.29 -27.72 -17.35
N VAL A 153 -11.85 -28.02 -16.13
CA VAL A 153 -12.12 -27.24 -14.91
C VAL A 153 -10.82 -27.06 -14.13
N ALA A 154 -10.50 -25.85 -13.66
CA ALA A 154 -9.20 -25.56 -13.03
C ALA A 154 -9.30 -24.68 -11.77
N ARG A 155 -8.50 -25.03 -10.75
CA ARG A 155 -8.17 -24.24 -9.53
C ARG A 155 -6.87 -24.78 -8.91
N TYR A 156 -6.12 -23.95 -8.18
CA TYR A 156 -4.89 -24.33 -7.46
C TYR A 156 -3.86 -25.11 -8.32
N ASP A 157 -3.54 -24.61 -9.52
CA ASP A 157 -2.69 -25.28 -10.53
C ASP A 157 -3.16 -26.68 -10.99
N LYS A 158 -4.29 -27.23 -10.49
CA LYS A 158 -4.86 -28.50 -10.93
C LYS A 158 -5.93 -28.27 -11.99
N LYS A 159 -5.71 -28.83 -13.19
CA LYS A 159 -6.71 -28.99 -14.24
C LYS A 159 -7.37 -30.37 -14.11
N VAL A 160 -8.70 -30.43 -14.15
CA VAL A 160 -9.48 -31.65 -14.38
C VAL A 160 -9.92 -31.62 -15.83
N CYS A 161 -9.58 -32.64 -16.61
CA CYS A 161 -9.93 -32.74 -18.03
C CYS A 161 -10.78 -33.97 -18.30
N GLN A 162 -11.83 -33.81 -19.11
CA GLN A 162 -12.60 -34.91 -19.69
C GLN A 162 -12.60 -34.73 -21.22
N LYS A 163 -11.99 -35.66 -21.95
CA LYS A 163 -12.15 -35.71 -23.40
C LYS A 163 -13.48 -36.40 -23.74
N MET A 164 -14.21 -35.88 -24.72
CA MET A 164 -15.54 -36.36 -25.11
C MET A 164 -15.64 -36.57 -26.62
N ASN A 165 -16.32 -37.66 -26.97
CA ASN A 165 -16.72 -38.02 -28.32
C ASN A 165 -18.14 -38.58 -28.20
N VAL A 166 -19.13 -37.85 -28.71
CA VAL A 166 -20.56 -38.11 -28.51
C VAL A 166 -21.22 -38.15 -29.89
N ARG A 167 -21.83 -39.28 -30.23
CA ARG A 167 -22.48 -39.48 -31.52
C ARG A 167 -23.77 -38.67 -31.60
N ASN A 168 -24.09 -38.20 -32.80
CA ASN A 168 -25.35 -37.53 -33.09
C ASN A 168 -26.45 -38.60 -33.25
N GLU A 169 -27.18 -38.91 -32.18
CA GLU A 169 -28.27 -39.89 -32.21
C GLU A 169 -29.62 -39.20 -32.48
N SER A 170 -30.17 -39.45 -33.68
CA SER A 170 -31.38 -38.78 -34.15
C SER A 170 -32.64 -39.16 -33.37
N SER A 171 -33.02 -38.31 -32.41
CA SER A 171 -34.36 -38.18 -31.84
C SER A 171 -34.99 -39.46 -31.23
N SER A 172 -34.73 -39.69 -29.95
CA SER A 172 -35.69 -40.34 -29.03
C SER A 172 -35.42 -39.91 -27.58
N PRO A 173 -36.45 -39.51 -26.80
CA PRO A 173 -36.24 -39.02 -25.44
C PRO A 173 -35.79 -40.16 -24.52
N ILE A 174 -34.62 -40.00 -23.89
CA ILE A 174 -34.04 -40.98 -22.97
C ILE A 174 -34.77 -40.94 -21.62
N VAL A 175 -35.97 -41.51 -21.59
CA VAL A 175 -36.74 -41.70 -20.35
C VAL A 175 -36.08 -42.79 -19.52
N SER A 176 -35.49 -42.41 -18.38
CA SER A 176 -34.89 -43.34 -17.42
C SER A 176 -35.95 -44.17 -16.69
N ASN A 177 -36.50 -45.17 -17.37
CA ASN A 177 -37.45 -46.13 -16.79
C ASN A 177 -36.74 -47.05 -15.78
N THR A 178 -37.26 -47.11 -14.56
CA THR A 178 -36.95 -48.18 -13.59
C THR A 178 -38.24 -48.93 -13.24
N ASN A 179 -38.17 -50.25 -13.32
CA ASN A 179 -39.21 -51.23 -12.97
C ASN A 179 -40.38 -51.34 -13.99
N GLY A 180 -40.80 -52.58 -14.27
CA GLY A 180 -41.88 -52.95 -15.17
C GLY A 180 -42.07 -54.47 -15.18
N GLU A 181 -43.04 -54.98 -15.94
CA GLU A 181 -43.28 -56.42 -16.17
C GLU A 181 -44.26 -56.60 -17.36
N GLY A 182 -44.20 -57.74 -18.08
CA GLY A 182 -45.23 -58.14 -19.07
C GLY A 182 -44.75 -58.45 -20.50
N ASN A 183 -44.58 -59.75 -20.81
CA ASN A 183 -44.31 -60.35 -22.12
C ASN A 183 -45.64 -60.73 -22.85
N PRO A 184 -45.68 -61.41 -24.02
CA PRO A 184 -44.80 -61.44 -25.21
C PRO A 184 -45.57 -61.36 -26.57
N SER A 185 -44.88 -61.22 -27.72
CA SER A 185 -45.34 -61.79 -29.03
C SER A 185 -44.23 -61.85 -30.11
N TYR A 186 -44.12 -63.00 -30.78
CA TYR A 186 -43.38 -63.41 -32.02
C TYR A 186 -42.17 -62.58 -32.54
N ASP A 187 -40.94 -63.12 -32.69
CA ASP A 187 -40.42 -64.11 -33.69
C ASP A 187 -40.41 -63.60 -35.16
N ARG A 188 -39.37 -63.78 -36.00
CA ARG A 188 -38.06 -64.48 -35.89
C ARG A 188 -37.04 -63.96 -36.95
N TYR A 189 -35.78 -64.39 -36.82
CA TYR A 189 -34.62 -64.28 -37.77
C TYR A 189 -33.81 -62.97 -37.69
N THR A 190 -32.47 -62.97 -37.66
CA THR A 190 -31.45 -64.06 -37.58
C THR A 190 -30.53 -63.89 -36.35
N LYS A 191 -29.73 -64.93 -36.03
CA LYS A 191 -28.73 -64.90 -34.95
C LYS A 191 -27.32 -64.65 -35.49
N GLU A 192 -26.53 -63.89 -34.75
CA GLU A 192 -25.16 -64.33 -34.41
C GLU A 192 -24.83 -63.98 -32.95
N ARG A 193 -23.69 -64.43 -32.42
CA ARG A 193 -23.54 -64.74 -30.98
C ARG A 193 -23.32 -63.52 -30.08
N MET A 194 -24.20 -63.36 -29.09
CA MET A 194 -23.91 -62.63 -27.86
C MET A 194 -23.18 -63.52 -26.85
N VAL A 195 -22.33 -62.91 -26.02
CA VAL A 195 -21.91 -63.41 -24.70
C VAL A 195 -22.32 -62.33 -23.67
N PRO A 196 -22.84 -62.66 -22.48
CA PRO A 196 -23.44 -61.66 -21.60
C PRO A 196 -22.39 -60.76 -20.93
N HIS A 197 -22.57 -59.44 -20.99
CA HIS A 197 -21.80 -58.51 -20.16
C HIS A 197 -22.29 -58.54 -18.70
N SER A 198 -21.35 -58.49 -17.77
CA SER A 198 -21.61 -58.22 -16.34
C SER A 198 -22.05 -56.77 -16.12
N SER A 199 -22.82 -56.53 -15.06
CA SER A 199 -23.54 -55.29 -14.82
C SER A 199 -22.69 -54.17 -14.21
N ASP A 200 -21.94 -53.44 -15.04
CA ASP A 200 -21.39 -52.14 -14.67
C ASP A 200 -22.30 -51.00 -15.17
N ARG A 201 -22.42 -49.90 -14.41
CA ARG A 201 -23.46 -48.88 -14.66
C ARG A 201 -22.99 -47.87 -15.70
N CYS A 202 -23.51 -47.98 -16.92
CA CYS A 202 -23.26 -47.01 -18.00
C CYS A 202 -23.54 -45.57 -17.54
N LYS A 203 -22.53 -44.70 -17.67
CA LYS A 203 -22.74 -43.24 -17.63
C LYS A 203 -23.46 -42.81 -18.92
N ASN A 204 -24.31 -41.80 -18.84
CA ASN A 204 -24.84 -41.14 -20.03
C ASN A 204 -23.64 -40.49 -20.78
N PRO A 205 -23.36 -40.85 -22.06
CA PRO A 205 -22.23 -40.27 -22.79
C PRO A 205 -22.38 -38.76 -23.04
N HIS A 206 -23.61 -38.24 -22.99
CA HIS A 206 -23.92 -36.81 -23.17
C HIS A 206 -23.68 -35.96 -21.91
N GLU A 207 -23.65 -36.55 -20.70
CA GLU A 207 -23.41 -35.78 -19.45
C GLU A 207 -21.90 -35.72 -19.14
N PHE A 208 -21.36 -34.51 -18.94
CA PHE A 208 -20.08 -34.34 -18.25
C PHE A 208 -20.30 -33.91 -16.80
N LYS A 209 -19.45 -34.40 -15.89
CA LYS A 209 -19.59 -34.12 -14.46
C LYS A 209 -18.30 -34.36 -13.69
N CYS A 210 -17.85 -33.36 -12.96
CA CYS A 210 -16.75 -33.47 -12.01
C CYS A 210 -17.01 -32.69 -10.71
N HIS A 211 -16.15 -32.92 -9.72
CA HIS A 211 -16.15 -32.21 -8.45
C HIS A 211 -14.87 -31.38 -8.30
N ILE A 212 -15.02 -30.21 -7.67
CA ILE A 212 -13.89 -29.36 -7.30
C ILE A 212 -14.01 -28.94 -5.83
N ASP A 213 -12.86 -28.95 -5.15
CA ASP A 213 -12.74 -28.66 -3.72
C ASP A 213 -12.20 -27.23 -3.55
N ILE A 214 -12.87 -26.40 -2.76
CA ILE A 214 -12.42 -25.06 -2.38
C ILE A 214 -11.73 -25.15 -1.00
N GLY A 215 -10.56 -24.52 -0.86
CA GLY A 215 -9.86 -24.37 0.41
C GLY A 215 -10.35 -23.13 1.16
N GLU A 216 -9.44 -22.38 1.75
CA GLU A 216 -9.71 -20.99 2.14
C GLU A 216 -10.05 -20.15 0.90
N LEU A 217 -10.82 -19.07 1.10
CA LEU A 217 -11.06 -18.07 0.08
C LEU A 217 -9.93 -17.04 0.11
N ASP A 218 -9.41 -16.71 -1.06
CA ASP A 218 -8.34 -15.72 -1.23
C ASP A 218 -8.87 -14.65 -2.19
N LEU A 219 -9.58 -13.66 -1.65
CA LEU A 219 -10.24 -12.62 -2.45
C LEU A 219 -9.25 -11.75 -3.21
N ASN A 220 -8.04 -11.58 -2.66
CA ASN A 220 -6.95 -10.82 -3.28
C ASN A 220 -6.41 -11.59 -4.50
N GLU A 221 -6.03 -12.87 -4.37
CA GLU A 221 -5.57 -13.63 -5.53
C GLU A 221 -6.69 -13.98 -6.51
N GLY A 222 -7.91 -14.15 -6.02
CA GLY A 222 -9.09 -14.51 -6.80
C GLY A 222 -8.93 -15.79 -7.64
N PRO A 223 -8.48 -16.93 -7.07
CA PRO A 223 -8.21 -18.13 -7.86
C PRO A 223 -9.45 -18.71 -8.57
N GLY A 224 -10.65 -18.48 -8.04
CA GLY A 224 -11.94 -18.77 -8.67
C GLY A 224 -12.19 -20.25 -9.03
N ILE A 225 -13.15 -20.49 -9.91
CA ILE A 225 -13.25 -21.75 -10.66
C ILE A 225 -13.26 -21.39 -12.15
N CYS A 226 -12.23 -21.75 -12.89
CA CYS A 226 -12.25 -21.63 -14.35
C CYS A 226 -12.85 -22.90 -14.95
N ILE A 227 -13.89 -22.76 -15.79
CA ILE A 227 -14.50 -23.82 -16.60
C ILE A 227 -14.36 -23.46 -18.07
N GLY A 228 -14.12 -24.44 -18.95
CA GLY A 228 -14.23 -24.20 -20.37
C GLY A 228 -14.11 -25.44 -21.24
N PHE A 229 -14.12 -25.18 -22.54
CA PHE A 229 -14.17 -26.15 -23.63
C PHE A 229 -13.10 -25.79 -24.66
N LYS A 230 -12.42 -26.80 -25.19
CA LYS A 230 -11.40 -26.66 -26.23
C LYS A 230 -11.58 -27.77 -27.27
N ILE A 231 -11.33 -27.46 -28.54
CA ILE A 231 -11.19 -28.44 -29.63
C ILE A 231 -9.85 -28.19 -30.32
N GLY A 232 -8.96 -29.19 -30.21
CA GLY A 232 -7.57 -29.11 -30.68
C GLY A 232 -7.34 -29.47 -32.16
N THR A 233 -8.32 -30.10 -32.81
CA THR A 233 -8.16 -30.69 -34.14
C THR A 233 -9.11 -30.06 -35.16
N THR A 234 -8.70 -30.04 -36.43
CA THR A 234 -9.46 -29.41 -37.54
C THR A 234 -10.73 -30.18 -37.93
N ASP A 235 -10.82 -31.45 -37.56
CA ASP A 235 -11.96 -32.36 -37.76
C ASP A 235 -12.93 -32.42 -36.56
N GLY A 236 -12.57 -31.79 -35.44
CA GLY A 236 -13.38 -31.79 -34.23
C GLY A 236 -14.61 -30.89 -34.35
N MET A 237 -15.60 -31.12 -33.48
CA MET A 237 -16.76 -30.26 -33.30
C MET A 237 -17.44 -30.54 -31.96
N ALA A 238 -18.28 -29.64 -31.45
CA ALA A 238 -19.20 -29.95 -30.36
C ALA A 238 -20.43 -29.04 -30.32
N THR A 239 -21.52 -29.55 -29.76
CA THR A 239 -22.68 -28.76 -29.33
C THR A 239 -22.95 -28.98 -27.85
N VAL A 240 -23.02 -27.90 -27.07
CA VAL A 240 -23.03 -27.94 -25.59
C VAL A 240 -24.05 -26.95 -25.01
N ASP A 241 -24.73 -27.35 -23.94
CA ASP A 241 -25.74 -26.52 -23.24
C ASP A 241 -25.90 -26.95 -21.76
N ASN A 242 -26.80 -26.29 -21.03
CA ASN A 242 -27.26 -26.61 -19.67
C ASN A 242 -26.10 -26.69 -18.65
N ILE A 243 -25.16 -25.75 -18.71
CA ILE A 243 -23.89 -25.79 -17.99
C ILE A 243 -24.05 -25.19 -16.59
N GLU A 244 -23.69 -25.96 -15.58
CA GLU A 244 -23.88 -25.60 -14.17
C GLU A 244 -22.59 -25.73 -13.34
N VAL A 245 -22.31 -24.69 -12.54
CA VAL A 245 -21.44 -24.78 -11.35
C VAL A 245 -22.32 -24.57 -10.11
N VAL A 246 -22.47 -25.61 -9.28
CA VAL A 246 -23.38 -25.60 -8.12
C VAL A 246 -22.67 -26.02 -6.83
N GLU A 247 -23.05 -25.40 -5.73
CA GLU A 247 -22.62 -25.77 -4.37
C GLU A 247 -23.14 -27.18 -4.02
N ALA A 248 -22.28 -28.02 -3.43
CA ALA A 248 -22.64 -29.38 -3.02
C ALA A 248 -22.75 -29.53 -1.50
N TYR A 249 -21.62 -29.42 -0.78
CA TYR A 249 -21.55 -29.58 0.68
C TYR A 249 -20.19 -29.15 1.25
N PRO A 250 -20.12 -28.73 2.53
CA PRO A 250 -18.85 -28.48 3.22
C PRO A 250 -17.95 -29.72 3.31
N LEU A 251 -16.64 -29.53 3.14
CA LEU A 251 -15.61 -30.56 3.21
C LEU A 251 -15.35 -30.99 4.66
N LYS A 252 -15.10 -32.28 4.87
CA LYS A 252 -14.80 -32.88 6.18
C LYS A 252 -13.76 -33.99 6.03
N GLY A 253 -13.05 -34.31 7.11
CA GLY A 253 -12.10 -35.43 7.16
C GLY A 253 -10.96 -35.32 6.14
N GLU A 254 -10.71 -36.40 5.40
CA GLU A 254 -9.61 -36.49 4.44
C GLU A 254 -9.71 -35.43 3.33
N ASP A 255 -10.91 -35.18 2.80
CA ASP A 255 -11.14 -34.17 1.76
C ASP A 255 -10.69 -32.76 2.21
N LEU A 256 -10.97 -32.40 3.48
CA LEU A 256 -10.55 -31.13 4.08
C LEU A 256 -9.03 -31.04 4.27
N THR A 257 -8.42 -32.13 4.74
CA THR A 257 -6.96 -32.23 4.91
C THR A 257 -6.24 -32.13 3.56
N ARG A 258 -6.79 -32.79 2.53
CA ARG A 258 -6.27 -32.80 1.17
C ARG A 258 -6.35 -31.43 0.51
N ILE A 259 -7.41 -30.65 0.73
CA ILE A 259 -7.51 -29.31 0.15
C ILE A 259 -6.55 -28.33 0.83
N LYS A 260 -6.46 -28.32 2.17
CA LYS A 260 -5.47 -27.49 2.90
C LYS A 260 -4.03 -27.77 2.43
N LYS A 261 -3.66 -29.04 2.26
CA LYS A 261 -2.33 -29.44 1.75
C LYS A 261 -2.07 -29.01 0.30
N ARG A 262 -3.11 -28.94 -0.56
CA ARG A 262 -2.99 -28.44 -1.94
C ARG A 262 -2.88 -26.92 -1.98
N GLU A 263 -3.73 -26.24 -1.23
CA GLU A 263 -3.78 -24.79 -1.12
C GLU A 263 -2.45 -24.23 -0.59
N TYR A 264 -1.91 -24.78 0.50
CA TYR A 264 -0.59 -24.41 1.03
C TYR A 264 0.52 -24.54 -0.03
N LYS A 265 0.58 -25.67 -0.75
CA LYS A 265 1.54 -25.87 -1.84
C LYS A 265 1.34 -24.86 -2.99
N TRP A 266 0.10 -24.47 -3.27
CA TRP A 266 -0.21 -23.47 -4.30
C TRP A 266 0.18 -22.05 -3.85
N LYS A 267 -0.18 -21.61 -2.64
CA LYS A 267 0.25 -20.32 -2.05
C LYS A 267 1.79 -20.20 -2.07
N GLN A 268 2.51 -21.23 -1.63
CA GLN A 268 3.98 -21.31 -1.68
C GLN A 268 4.56 -21.26 -3.10
N LYS A 269 3.95 -21.95 -4.08
CA LYS A 269 4.36 -21.89 -5.48
C LYS A 269 4.11 -20.50 -6.08
N TRP A 270 2.98 -19.87 -5.74
CA TRP A 270 2.58 -18.58 -6.26
C TRP A 270 3.44 -17.43 -5.71
N ALA A 271 3.77 -17.42 -4.42
CA ALA A 271 4.70 -16.45 -3.84
C ALA A 271 6.05 -16.39 -4.60
N LYS A 272 6.62 -17.57 -4.95
CA LYS A 272 7.84 -17.66 -5.77
C LYS A 272 7.65 -17.11 -7.19
N ARG A 273 6.46 -17.27 -7.80
CA ARG A 273 6.14 -16.66 -9.10
C ARG A 273 6.12 -15.13 -9.01
N ARG A 274 5.53 -14.54 -7.97
CA ARG A 274 5.45 -13.08 -7.79
C ARG A 274 6.84 -12.43 -7.76
N ILE A 275 7.74 -12.95 -6.92
CA ILE A 275 9.15 -12.50 -6.82
C ILE A 275 9.87 -12.60 -8.18
N GLN A 276 9.63 -13.67 -8.95
CA GLN A 276 10.23 -13.82 -10.28
C GLN A 276 9.66 -12.83 -11.31
N ILE A 277 8.35 -12.53 -11.24
CA ILE A 277 7.71 -11.51 -12.08
C ILE A 277 8.30 -10.14 -11.75
N GLU A 278 8.25 -9.72 -10.50
CA GLU A 278 8.80 -8.46 -9.99
C GLU A 278 10.23 -8.23 -10.48
N LYS A 279 11.14 -9.17 -10.17
CA LYS A 279 12.55 -9.04 -10.55
C LYS A 279 12.77 -8.97 -12.06
N THR A 280 11.96 -9.67 -12.85
CA THR A 280 12.11 -9.62 -14.32
C THR A 280 11.52 -8.34 -14.90
N VAL A 281 10.41 -7.85 -14.34
CA VAL A 281 9.73 -6.62 -14.77
C VAL A 281 10.58 -5.40 -14.41
N GLN A 282 11.15 -5.33 -13.20
CA GLN A 282 12.03 -4.23 -12.78
C GLN A 282 13.25 -4.10 -13.70
N VAL A 283 13.98 -5.19 -13.95
CA VAL A 283 15.15 -5.19 -14.85
C VAL A 283 14.79 -4.70 -16.26
N VAL A 284 13.58 -4.98 -16.74
CA VAL A 284 13.10 -4.46 -18.03
C VAL A 284 12.71 -2.97 -17.94
N GLN A 285 12.06 -2.53 -16.84
CA GLN A 285 11.76 -1.11 -16.61
C GLN A 285 13.04 -0.27 -16.54
N ASP A 286 14.05 -0.72 -15.78
CA ASP A 286 15.35 -0.03 -15.65
C ASP A 286 16.07 0.08 -17.00
N ALA A 287 16.04 -0.99 -17.80
CA ALA A 287 16.64 -1.00 -19.14
C ALA A 287 15.90 -0.06 -20.11
N ILE A 288 14.57 -0.06 -20.12
CA ILE A 288 13.76 0.87 -20.93
C ILE A 288 13.99 2.32 -20.48
N GLN A 289 13.96 2.60 -19.17
CA GLN A 289 14.21 3.94 -18.62
C GLN A 289 15.61 4.46 -19.01
N ASN A 290 16.59 3.56 -19.18
CA ASN A 290 17.93 3.94 -19.63
C ASN A 290 18.03 4.31 -21.12
N LEU A 291 17.05 4.00 -21.97
CA LEU A 291 17.02 4.40 -23.39
C LEU A 291 16.72 5.90 -23.58
N PHE A 292 15.96 6.51 -22.66
CA PHE A 292 15.40 7.86 -22.83
C PHE A 292 16.16 8.92 -22.03
N THR A 293 16.14 10.16 -22.52
CA THR A 293 16.68 11.31 -21.77
C THR A 293 15.74 11.78 -20.65
N CYS A 294 14.45 11.45 -20.71
CA CYS A 294 13.44 11.88 -19.74
C CYS A 294 12.34 10.82 -19.50
N PRO A 295 11.64 10.85 -18.33
CA PRO A 295 10.53 9.93 -18.03
C PRO A 295 9.34 10.02 -18.99
N GLN A 296 9.18 11.14 -19.70
CA GLN A 296 8.13 11.36 -20.71
C GLN A 296 8.37 10.58 -22.01
N GLN A 297 9.54 9.95 -22.17
CA GLN A 297 9.89 9.11 -23.33
C GLN A 297 9.94 9.84 -24.69
N ASN A 298 10.04 11.17 -24.70
CA ASN A 298 9.98 11.98 -25.93
C ASN A 298 11.28 11.96 -26.78
N ARG A 299 12.42 11.54 -26.21
CA ARG A 299 13.73 11.55 -26.89
C ARG A 299 14.63 10.43 -26.33
N LEU A 300 15.34 9.74 -27.22
CA LEU A 300 16.38 8.77 -26.86
C LEU A 300 17.67 9.47 -26.45
N LYS A 301 18.46 8.83 -25.58
CA LYS A 301 19.87 9.21 -25.40
C LYS A 301 20.63 8.97 -26.71
N TRP A 302 21.59 9.82 -27.03
CA TRP A 302 22.31 9.73 -28.30
C TRP A 302 23.12 8.42 -28.42
N MET A 303 23.65 7.91 -27.30
CA MET A 303 24.41 6.65 -27.23
C MET A 303 23.58 5.40 -27.50
N THR A 304 22.26 5.43 -27.30
CA THR A 304 21.37 4.26 -27.48
C THR A 304 21.42 3.75 -28.92
N THR A 305 21.59 2.44 -29.10
CA THR A 305 21.68 1.75 -30.40
C THR A 305 20.44 0.90 -30.69
N LEU A 306 20.29 0.40 -31.92
CA LEU A 306 19.28 -0.61 -32.25
C LEU A 306 19.46 -1.90 -31.43
N GLY A 307 20.71 -2.30 -31.19
CA GLY A 307 21.06 -3.47 -30.40
C GLY A 307 20.53 -3.41 -28.97
N ASP A 308 20.55 -2.23 -28.33
CA ASP A 308 19.98 -2.03 -26.99
C ASP A 308 18.45 -2.22 -26.98
N ILE A 309 17.79 -1.62 -27.97
CA ILE A 309 16.32 -1.67 -28.13
C ILE A 309 15.87 -3.11 -28.40
N VAL A 310 16.53 -3.81 -29.32
CA VAL A 310 16.27 -5.22 -29.65
C VAL A 310 16.65 -6.15 -28.50
N HIS A 311 17.70 -5.85 -27.73
CA HIS A 311 18.04 -6.61 -26.51
C HIS A 311 16.87 -6.59 -25.52
N ILE A 312 16.28 -5.41 -25.29
CA ILE A 312 15.13 -5.22 -24.39
C ILE A 312 13.87 -5.95 -24.92
N GLU A 313 13.61 -5.99 -26.23
CA GLU A 313 12.57 -6.87 -26.78
C GLU A 313 12.78 -8.33 -26.34
N THR A 314 14.02 -8.84 -26.40
CA THR A 314 14.31 -10.21 -25.94
C THR A 314 14.21 -10.39 -24.43
N MET A 315 14.24 -9.31 -23.63
CA MET A 315 13.99 -9.38 -22.18
C MET A 315 12.50 -9.36 -21.88
N ILE A 316 11.70 -8.54 -22.58
CA ILE A 316 10.23 -8.56 -22.53
C ILE A 316 9.69 -9.96 -22.86
N GLN A 317 10.24 -10.61 -23.90
CA GLN A 317 9.87 -11.97 -24.29
C GLN A 317 10.22 -13.05 -23.23
N LYS A 318 11.06 -12.74 -22.24
CA LYS A 318 11.44 -13.64 -21.13
C LYS A 318 10.60 -13.43 -19.87
N ILE A 319 9.72 -12.42 -19.82
CA ILE A 319 8.85 -12.18 -18.65
C ILE A 319 7.97 -13.42 -18.40
N PRO A 320 8.01 -14.02 -17.20
CA PRO A 320 7.30 -15.27 -16.94
C PRO A 320 5.83 -15.02 -16.59
N TYR A 321 4.98 -16.04 -16.82
CA TYR A 321 3.56 -16.08 -16.40
C TYR A 321 2.64 -14.99 -16.99
N VAL A 322 3.10 -14.28 -18.04
CA VAL A 322 2.33 -13.33 -18.88
C VAL A 322 1.00 -13.92 -19.37
N TYR A 323 0.97 -15.22 -19.65
CA TYR A 323 -0.19 -15.93 -20.16
C TYR A 323 -0.69 -17.01 -19.18
N LYS A 324 -2.00 -17.29 -19.21
CA LYS A 324 -2.65 -18.32 -18.38
C LYS A 324 -2.01 -19.69 -18.67
N GLN A 325 -1.11 -20.13 -17.78
CA GLN A 325 -0.21 -21.28 -17.98
C GLN A 325 -0.92 -22.63 -18.25
N PHE A 326 -2.22 -22.75 -17.96
CA PHE A 326 -3.08 -23.90 -18.31
C PHE A 326 -3.34 -24.11 -19.82
N PHE A 327 -2.90 -23.16 -20.66
CA PHE A 327 -3.16 -23.10 -22.11
C PHE A 327 -1.90 -22.99 -22.98
N LEU A 328 -0.70 -22.89 -22.37
CA LEU A 328 0.56 -22.82 -23.11
C LEU A 328 0.82 -24.13 -23.88
N GLY A 329 1.36 -24.00 -25.10
CA GLY A 329 1.67 -25.11 -26.01
C GLY A 329 0.54 -25.48 -26.98
N ASP A 330 -0.72 -25.24 -26.63
CA ASP A 330 -1.90 -25.69 -27.40
C ASP A 330 -2.68 -24.57 -28.09
N VAL A 331 -2.78 -23.38 -27.46
CA VAL A 331 -3.77 -22.33 -27.76
C VAL A 331 -3.06 -21.00 -28.04
N PRO A 332 -3.60 -20.10 -28.88
CA PRO A 332 -3.18 -18.70 -28.86
C PRO A 332 -3.47 -18.05 -27.49
N VAL A 333 -2.47 -18.13 -26.60
CA VAL A 333 -1.96 -16.96 -25.85
C VAL A 333 -3.05 -16.18 -25.09
N LEU A 334 -3.67 -16.82 -24.09
CA LEU A 334 -4.66 -16.16 -23.23
C LEU A 334 -3.99 -15.28 -22.15
N PRO A 335 -4.32 -13.97 -22.05
CA PRO A 335 -3.81 -13.05 -21.04
C PRO A 335 -3.90 -13.57 -19.59
N GLY A 336 -2.78 -13.54 -18.87
CA GLY A 336 -2.70 -13.65 -17.40
C GLY A 336 -2.56 -12.28 -16.74
N LYS A 337 -2.46 -12.21 -15.40
CA LYS A 337 -2.35 -10.94 -14.65
C LYS A 337 -1.24 -10.01 -15.16
N VAL A 338 -0.13 -10.58 -15.67
CA VAL A 338 1.06 -9.84 -16.13
C VAL A 338 0.96 -9.36 -17.59
N TYR A 339 -0.14 -9.65 -18.30
CA TYR A 339 -0.28 -9.28 -19.72
C TYR A 339 -0.28 -7.76 -19.96
N ASP A 340 -0.94 -6.99 -19.10
CA ASP A 340 -1.03 -5.53 -19.29
C ASP A 340 0.30 -4.83 -18.99
N ILE A 341 1.13 -5.44 -18.12
CA ILE A 341 2.53 -5.04 -17.91
C ILE A 341 3.33 -5.29 -19.20
N LEU A 342 3.22 -6.48 -19.80
CA LEU A 342 3.89 -6.79 -21.07
C LEU A 342 3.47 -5.80 -22.16
N GLN A 343 2.18 -5.45 -22.26
CA GLN A 343 1.69 -4.48 -23.22
C GLN A 343 2.31 -3.10 -23.02
N LYS A 344 2.32 -2.56 -21.78
CA LYS A 344 2.96 -1.27 -21.48
C LYS A 344 4.45 -1.25 -21.83
N LEU A 345 5.21 -2.28 -21.42
CA LEU A 345 6.64 -2.40 -21.73
C LEU A 345 6.89 -2.52 -23.24
N SER A 346 6.03 -3.24 -23.96
CA SER A 346 6.11 -3.38 -25.43
C SER A 346 5.81 -2.06 -26.15
N THR A 347 4.82 -1.29 -25.69
CA THR A 347 4.53 0.04 -26.23
C THR A 347 5.70 0.99 -26.03
N ALA A 348 6.33 0.99 -24.85
CA ALA A 348 7.51 1.81 -24.58
C ALA A 348 8.71 1.48 -25.50
N VAL A 349 8.91 0.20 -25.83
CA VAL A 349 9.95 -0.21 -26.79
C VAL A 349 9.58 0.13 -28.24
N ALA A 350 8.30 0.03 -28.61
CA ALA A 350 7.84 0.52 -29.92
C ALA A 350 8.05 2.05 -30.07
N THR A 351 7.80 2.84 -29.01
CA THR A 351 8.13 4.27 -28.98
C THR A 351 9.65 4.50 -29.14
N ALA A 352 10.49 3.69 -28.50
CA ALA A 352 11.94 3.76 -28.69
C ALA A 352 12.35 3.45 -30.15
N GLN A 353 11.73 2.47 -30.81
CA GLN A 353 11.97 2.15 -32.23
C GLN A 353 11.56 3.32 -33.13
N THR A 354 10.35 3.88 -32.94
CA THR A 354 9.90 5.04 -33.71
C THR A 354 10.83 6.25 -33.55
N LEU A 355 11.38 6.51 -32.36
CA LEU A 355 12.35 7.59 -32.14
C LEU A 355 13.74 7.28 -32.72
N TYR A 356 14.16 6.02 -32.72
CA TYR A 356 15.40 5.57 -33.37
C TYR A 356 15.33 5.77 -34.89
N GLU A 357 14.18 5.45 -35.49
CA GLU A 357 13.89 5.68 -36.90
C GLU A 357 13.80 7.19 -37.23
N GLN A 358 13.11 7.98 -36.40
CA GLN A 358 12.89 9.42 -36.65
C GLN A 358 14.16 10.29 -36.56
N ARG A 359 15.11 9.96 -35.69
CA ARG A 359 16.38 10.71 -35.57
C ARG A 359 17.40 10.37 -36.66
N ASN A 360 17.16 9.31 -37.42
CA ASN A 360 18.11 8.79 -38.39
C ASN A 360 17.87 9.42 -39.77
N VAL A 361 18.86 10.12 -40.32
CA VAL A 361 18.78 10.65 -41.69
C VAL A 361 18.78 9.51 -42.72
N VAL A 362 19.35 8.34 -42.39
CA VAL A 362 19.39 7.15 -43.25
C VAL A 362 18.03 6.46 -43.30
N SER A 363 17.41 6.47 -44.48
CA SER A 363 16.08 5.88 -44.69
C SER A 363 16.16 4.36 -44.80
N ASN A 364 15.41 3.62 -43.96
CA ASN A 364 15.51 2.15 -43.85
C ASN A 364 16.96 1.69 -43.51
N GLY A 365 17.61 2.42 -42.60
CA GLY A 365 18.98 2.14 -42.13
C GLY A 365 19.15 0.89 -41.26
N ASP A 366 18.05 0.19 -40.94
CA ASP A 366 18.01 -1.09 -40.22
C ASP A 366 17.52 -2.26 -41.11
N PHE A 367 17.35 -2.01 -42.41
CA PHE A 367 16.96 -2.97 -43.44
C PHE A 367 15.65 -3.74 -43.17
N ARG A 368 14.77 -3.21 -42.30
CA ARG A 368 13.47 -3.84 -41.99
C ARG A 368 12.56 -3.96 -43.21
N ASP A 369 12.53 -2.93 -44.05
CA ASP A 369 11.82 -2.94 -45.34
C ASP A 369 12.71 -3.51 -46.48
N GLY A 370 13.68 -4.35 -46.13
CA GLY A 370 14.64 -4.95 -47.05
C GLY A 370 15.60 -3.92 -47.64
N LEU A 371 15.74 -3.90 -48.97
CA LEU A 371 16.54 -2.92 -49.71
C LEU A 371 15.72 -1.68 -50.15
N SER A 372 14.54 -1.46 -49.57
CA SER A 372 13.75 -0.25 -49.85
C SER A 372 14.55 1.02 -49.56
N ASN A 373 14.46 2.02 -50.43
CA ASN A 373 15.25 3.26 -50.41
C ASN A 373 16.77 3.10 -50.60
N TRP A 374 17.29 1.88 -50.83
CA TRP A 374 18.71 1.65 -51.13
C TRP A 374 18.93 1.31 -52.60
N HIS A 375 19.99 1.86 -53.19
CA HIS A 375 20.50 1.48 -54.50
C HIS A 375 21.48 0.31 -54.35
N ALA A 376 20.96 -0.91 -54.48
CA ALA A 376 21.74 -2.14 -54.46
C ALA A 376 22.03 -2.67 -55.86
N THR A 377 23.18 -3.30 -56.04
CA THR A 377 23.49 -4.16 -57.20
C THR A 377 23.10 -5.62 -56.93
N ASP A 378 23.14 -6.46 -57.97
CA ASP A 378 23.07 -7.91 -57.79
C ASP A 378 24.15 -8.39 -56.80
N GLY A 379 23.82 -9.41 -55.98
CA GLY A 379 24.70 -9.98 -54.96
C GLY A 379 24.57 -9.38 -53.54
N ALA A 380 23.78 -8.33 -53.35
CA ALA A 380 23.38 -7.86 -52.02
C ALA A 380 22.05 -8.51 -51.59
N GLU A 381 22.05 -9.22 -50.46
CA GLU A 381 20.88 -9.94 -49.93
C GLU A 381 20.49 -9.44 -48.53
N ILE A 382 19.23 -9.65 -48.14
CA ILE A 382 18.74 -9.36 -46.78
C ILE A 382 18.44 -10.66 -46.06
N GLN A 383 19.15 -10.90 -44.95
CA GLN A 383 18.93 -12.06 -44.10
C GLN A 383 18.13 -11.64 -42.85
N GLN A 384 16.96 -12.25 -42.66
CA GLN A 384 16.22 -12.11 -41.40
C GLN A 384 16.84 -13.04 -40.34
N ILE A 385 17.53 -12.47 -39.36
CA ILE A 385 18.22 -13.23 -38.31
C ILE A 385 17.29 -13.48 -37.10
N ARG A 386 16.35 -12.57 -36.84
CA ARG A 386 15.33 -12.69 -35.78
C ARG A 386 13.99 -12.10 -36.24
N ASN A 387 12.91 -12.39 -35.53
CA ASN A 387 11.55 -11.94 -35.87
C ASN A 387 11.42 -10.42 -36.10
N SER A 388 12.28 -9.60 -35.48
CA SER A 388 12.31 -8.13 -35.55
C SER A 388 13.63 -7.55 -36.10
N LEU A 389 14.55 -8.40 -36.60
CA LEU A 389 15.88 -7.98 -37.06
C LEU A 389 16.23 -8.54 -38.45
N SER A 390 16.36 -7.62 -39.40
CA SER A 390 16.97 -7.82 -40.72
C SER A 390 18.45 -7.44 -40.66
N VAL A 391 19.26 -8.05 -41.52
CA VAL A 391 20.68 -7.72 -41.70
C VAL A 391 21.00 -7.73 -43.18
N LEU A 392 21.69 -6.69 -43.66
CA LEU A 392 22.24 -6.65 -45.01
C LEU A 392 23.46 -7.58 -45.09
N VAL A 393 23.45 -8.51 -46.04
CA VAL A 393 24.55 -9.44 -46.31
C VAL A 393 25.13 -9.15 -47.70
N ILE A 394 26.43 -8.84 -47.73
CA ILE A 394 27.22 -8.69 -48.95
C ILE A 394 28.26 -9.81 -48.94
N SER A 395 28.12 -10.77 -49.86
CA SER A 395 28.97 -11.98 -49.96
C SER A 395 29.75 -12.08 -51.27
N ASP A 396 29.66 -11.05 -52.11
CA ASP A 396 30.42 -10.86 -53.35
C ASP A 396 31.01 -9.44 -53.35
N TRP A 397 32.32 -9.32 -53.55
CA TRP A 397 33.06 -8.04 -53.62
C TRP A 397 32.58 -7.10 -54.73
N SER A 398 31.88 -7.62 -55.75
CA SER A 398 31.27 -6.84 -56.81
C SER A 398 29.89 -6.28 -56.43
N ALA A 399 29.32 -6.73 -55.31
CA ALA A 399 28.05 -6.24 -54.79
C ALA A 399 28.23 -5.00 -53.90
N ASN A 400 27.36 -4.01 -54.10
CA ASN A 400 27.46 -2.70 -53.47
C ASN A 400 26.06 -2.12 -53.19
N VAL A 401 25.90 -1.44 -52.06
CA VAL A 401 24.63 -0.83 -51.62
C VAL A 401 24.87 0.62 -51.25
N SER A 402 24.12 1.58 -51.83
CA SER A 402 24.30 3.01 -51.55
C SER A 402 22.99 3.79 -51.43
N GLN A 403 23.04 4.95 -50.76
CA GLN A 403 21.90 5.85 -50.58
C GLN A 403 22.38 7.31 -50.61
N ASP A 404 21.66 8.15 -51.33
CA ASP A 404 21.90 9.60 -51.39
C ASP A 404 20.97 10.32 -50.42
N LEU A 405 21.54 11.13 -49.54
CA LEU A 405 20.85 11.71 -48.38
C LEU A 405 20.93 13.23 -48.35
N PRO A 406 19.83 13.95 -48.13
CA PRO A 406 19.85 15.40 -47.92
C PRO A 406 20.41 15.73 -46.54
N VAL A 407 21.32 16.71 -46.48
CA VAL A 407 21.92 17.23 -45.24
C VAL A 407 21.99 18.76 -45.29
N ASP A 408 22.19 19.38 -44.13
CA ASP A 408 22.35 20.81 -43.98
C ASP A 408 23.85 21.15 -43.75
N PRO A 409 24.54 21.82 -44.70
CA PRO A 409 25.98 22.11 -44.63
C PRO A 409 26.42 22.92 -43.39
N ALA A 410 25.51 23.62 -42.72
CA ALA A 410 25.85 24.39 -41.53
C ALA A 410 26.06 23.53 -40.26
N HIS A 411 25.96 22.19 -40.37
CA HIS A 411 25.88 21.29 -39.21
C HIS A 411 26.76 20.05 -39.38
N GLY A 412 27.39 19.61 -38.29
CA GLY A 412 28.12 18.34 -38.23
C GLY A 412 27.18 17.14 -38.05
N TYR A 413 27.59 15.98 -38.57
CA TYR A 413 26.88 14.71 -38.49
C TYR A 413 27.79 13.58 -38.03
N LEU A 414 27.25 12.64 -37.26
CA LEU A 414 27.92 11.40 -36.85
C LEU A 414 27.34 10.23 -37.65
N LEU A 415 28.16 9.60 -38.49
CA LEU A 415 27.86 8.30 -39.08
C LEU A 415 28.17 7.22 -38.02
N ARG A 416 27.17 6.41 -37.65
CA ARG A 416 27.34 5.23 -36.79
C ARG A 416 26.90 3.98 -37.54
N VAL A 417 27.76 2.97 -37.58
CA VAL A 417 27.50 1.69 -38.27
C VAL A 417 27.73 0.54 -37.32
N THR A 418 26.77 -0.38 -37.24
CA THR A 418 26.92 -1.66 -36.51
C THR A 418 26.98 -2.80 -37.52
N ALA A 419 28.12 -3.50 -37.58
CA ALA A 419 28.38 -4.52 -38.60
C ALA A 419 29.35 -5.61 -38.10
N ARG A 420 29.37 -6.74 -38.81
CA ARG A 420 30.21 -7.91 -38.56
C ARG A 420 30.86 -8.35 -39.87
N LYS A 421 32.16 -8.66 -39.85
CA LYS A 421 32.90 -9.17 -41.02
C LYS A 421 33.33 -10.61 -40.77
N GLU A 422 32.90 -11.52 -41.62
CA GLU A 422 33.39 -12.90 -41.69
C GLU A 422 34.45 -13.06 -42.79
N ASP A 423 35.24 -14.13 -42.68
CA ASP A 423 36.31 -14.52 -43.59
C ASP A 423 37.43 -13.46 -43.79
N ALA A 424 38.21 -13.60 -44.86
CA ALA A 424 39.41 -12.83 -45.11
C ALA A 424 39.17 -11.69 -46.11
N GLY A 425 39.15 -10.46 -45.61
CA GLY A 425 38.97 -9.22 -46.36
C GLY A 425 38.46 -8.10 -45.45
N GLU A 426 38.08 -6.98 -46.03
CA GLU A 426 37.47 -5.85 -45.33
C GLU A 426 36.01 -5.69 -45.73
N GLY A 427 35.14 -5.40 -44.77
CA GLY A 427 33.87 -4.72 -45.02
C GLY A 427 34.06 -3.22 -44.84
N TYR A 428 33.36 -2.38 -45.59
CA TYR A 428 33.46 -0.94 -45.45
C TYR A 428 32.13 -0.20 -45.63
N VAL A 429 32.02 0.93 -44.95
CA VAL A 429 31.00 1.94 -45.19
C VAL A 429 31.69 3.29 -45.36
N THR A 430 31.53 3.87 -46.54
CA THR A 430 32.03 5.21 -46.89
C THR A 430 30.89 6.23 -46.89
N ILE A 431 31.17 7.44 -46.44
CA ILE A 431 30.28 8.61 -46.59
C ILE A 431 31.04 9.74 -47.30
N SER A 432 30.41 10.36 -48.30
CA SER A 432 31.06 11.34 -49.20
C SER A 432 30.15 12.50 -49.53
N ASP A 433 30.67 13.73 -49.52
CA ASP A 433 29.99 14.96 -49.97
C ASP A 433 29.93 15.11 -51.51
N CYS A 434 30.52 14.14 -52.23
CA CYS A 434 30.70 14.09 -53.68
C CYS A 434 31.58 15.22 -54.29
N VAL A 435 32.37 15.93 -53.46
CA VAL A 435 33.27 17.02 -53.88
C VAL A 435 34.71 16.74 -53.45
N GLU A 436 35.03 16.82 -52.16
CA GLU A 436 36.38 16.59 -51.63
C GLU A 436 36.41 15.83 -50.28
N GLN A 437 35.32 15.83 -49.50
CA GLN A 437 35.27 15.16 -48.19
C GLN A 437 34.75 13.73 -48.35
N THR A 438 35.52 12.72 -47.92
CA THR A 438 35.09 11.32 -47.95
C THR A 438 35.72 10.54 -46.80
N GLU A 439 34.87 10.04 -45.90
CA GLU A 439 35.26 9.28 -44.71
C GLU A 439 34.90 7.79 -44.85
N ARG A 440 35.69 6.90 -44.22
CA ARG A 440 35.55 5.44 -44.36
C ARG A 440 35.63 4.71 -43.02
N LEU A 441 34.50 4.13 -42.60
CA LEU A 441 34.48 3.05 -41.61
C LEU A 441 34.89 1.74 -42.30
N THR A 442 35.84 1.02 -41.70
CA THR A 442 36.35 -0.27 -42.20
C THR A 442 36.23 -1.31 -41.09
N PHE A 443 35.86 -2.55 -41.43
CA PHE A 443 35.57 -3.65 -40.51
C PHE A 443 36.32 -4.91 -40.92
N THR A 444 36.97 -5.58 -39.96
CA THR A 444 37.79 -6.78 -40.21
C THR A 444 37.47 -7.92 -39.24
N SER A 445 37.60 -9.16 -39.71
CA SER A 445 37.36 -10.37 -38.90
C SER A 445 38.36 -10.56 -37.74
N TYR A 446 39.42 -9.76 -37.67
CA TYR A 446 40.36 -9.75 -36.54
C TYR A 446 39.85 -8.96 -35.32
N GLU A 447 38.85 -8.09 -35.48
CA GLU A 447 38.32 -7.26 -34.39
C GLU A 447 37.49 -8.08 -33.40
N GLU A 448 36.79 -9.11 -33.89
CA GLU A 448 36.12 -10.15 -33.07
C GLU A 448 37.14 -10.85 -32.14
N ARG A 449 38.41 -10.97 -32.59
CA ARG A 449 39.50 -11.60 -31.84
C ARG A 449 40.12 -10.67 -30.79
N MET A 450 40.22 -9.36 -31.04
CA MET A 450 40.78 -8.40 -30.07
C MET A 450 39.95 -8.36 -28.78
N ARG A 451 38.62 -8.28 -28.87
CA ARG A 451 37.73 -8.33 -27.69
C ARG A 451 37.91 -9.60 -26.86
N SER A 452 38.20 -10.76 -27.48
CA SER A 452 38.48 -12.01 -26.76
C SER A 452 39.80 -12.00 -25.96
N THR A 453 40.71 -11.07 -26.26
CA THR A 453 41.96 -10.86 -25.51
C THR A 453 41.92 -9.64 -24.58
N GLU A 454 41.09 -8.64 -24.86
CA GLU A 454 40.84 -7.49 -23.96
C GLU A 454 40.01 -7.91 -22.74
N SER A 455 39.09 -8.88 -22.90
CA SER A 455 38.40 -9.58 -21.80
C SER A 455 39.34 -10.32 -20.82
N LEU A 456 40.66 -10.30 -21.05
CA LEU A 456 41.70 -10.84 -20.16
C LEU A 456 42.81 -9.81 -19.85
N ARG A 457 42.57 -8.51 -20.09
CA ARG A 457 43.57 -7.44 -19.86
C ARG A 457 43.08 -6.19 -19.14
N ASP A 458 41.79 -6.03 -18.86
CA ASP A 458 41.35 -4.98 -17.93
C ASP A 458 41.56 -5.40 -16.46
N THR A 459 42.82 -5.54 -16.06
CA THR A 459 43.23 -5.63 -14.65
C THR A 459 44.69 -5.16 -14.53
N SER A 460 44.86 -3.85 -14.34
CA SER A 460 46.15 -3.12 -14.38
C SER A 460 46.80 -3.05 -15.77
N MET A 461 47.50 -1.97 -16.14
CA MET A 461 47.85 -0.75 -15.39
C MET A 461 48.13 0.37 -16.39
N ASP A 462 47.81 1.62 -16.05
CA ASP A 462 48.29 2.77 -16.82
C ASP A 462 48.89 3.86 -15.91
N THR A 463 50.15 4.19 -16.17
CA THR A 463 50.85 5.40 -15.73
C THR A 463 52.18 5.45 -16.49
N ALA A 464 52.43 6.57 -17.19
CA ALA A 464 53.42 6.62 -18.26
C ALA A 464 54.88 6.61 -17.78
N SER A 465 55.78 6.12 -18.65
CA SER A 465 57.23 6.20 -18.46
C SER A 465 57.83 7.50 -19.01
N THR A 466 58.75 8.12 -18.28
CA THR A 466 59.94 8.81 -18.85
C THR A 466 61.00 9.02 -17.75
N GLY A 467 62.29 8.86 -18.09
CA GLY A 467 63.40 9.41 -17.29
C GLY A 467 64.31 8.43 -16.52
N GLU A 468 65.56 8.36 -16.98
CA GLU A 468 66.81 8.23 -16.18
C GLU A 468 67.14 6.96 -15.36
N THR A 469 67.86 6.06 -16.07
CA THR A 469 69.16 5.42 -15.69
C THR A 469 69.29 4.45 -14.48
N PRO A 470 70.30 3.53 -14.50
CA PRO A 470 70.22 2.26 -13.73
C PRO A 470 71.31 2.05 -12.66
N TYR A 471 71.10 1.12 -11.71
CA TYR A 471 72.20 0.32 -11.11
C TYR A 471 71.81 -1.08 -10.57
N LEU A 472 72.46 -2.10 -11.14
CA LEU A 472 72.91 -3.42 -10.64
C LEU A 472 72.30 -4.11 -9.38
N SER A 473 71.93 -5.39 -9.59
CA SER A 473 72.00 -6.55 -8.65
C SER A 473 71.09 -6.58 -7.40
N GLY A 474 70.70 -7.75 -6.84
CA GLY A 474 70.89 -9.14 -7.27
C GLY A 474 70.49 -10.17 -6.19
N ASN A 475 70.38 -11.45 -6.58
CA ASN A 475 70.28 -12.66 -5.74
C ASN A 475 69.20 -12.80 -4.63
N ASN A 476 68.25 -13.72 -4.86
CA ASN A 476 67.65 -14.59 -3.84
C ASN A 476 68.65 -15.74 -3.48
N PRO A 477 68.42 -16.70 -2.53
CA PRO A 477 67.37 -16.83 -1.51
C PRO A 477 67.87 -17.28 -0.09
N MET A 478 66.97 -17.44 0.90
CA MET A 478 66.77 -18.68 1.73
C MET A 478 66.04 -18.49 3.09
N ASN A 479 65.16 -19.46 3.39
CA ASN A 479 64.84 -20.08 4.71
C ASN A 479 64.21 -19.29 5.89
N ALA A 480 63.52 -20.07 6.74
CA ALA A 480 62.76 -19.71 7.95
C ALA A 480 63.57 -20.10 9.25
N PRO A 481 63.05 -20.13 10.51
CA PRO A 481 61.67 -19.86 11.00
C PRO A 481 61.50 -19.12 12.37
N ALA A 482 60.23 -18.82 12.70
CA ALA A 482 59.57 -18.80 14.04
C ALA A 482 60.12 -18.00 15.24
N ASN A 483 59.29 -17.10 15.82
CA ASN A 483 58.94 -17.12 17.27
C ASN A 483 57.71 -16.25 17.69
N ARG A 484 57.41 -16.22 19.00
CA ARG A 484 56.18 -15.70 19.67
C ARG A 484 56.16 -14.21 20.06
N TYR A 485 54.95 -13.76 20.46
CA TYR A 485 54.56 -12.69 21.43
C TYR A 485 54.08 -11.30 20.92
N GLY A 486 52.75 -11.10 20.91
CA GLY A 486 52.06 -10.15 21.81
C GLY A 486 51.93 -8.64 21.45
N GLY A 487 50.70 -8.11 21.54
CA GLY A 487 50.44 -6.69 21.88
C GLY A 487 49.68 -5.84 20.85
N ASN A 488 48.40 -5.55 21.14
CA ASN A 488 47.46 -4.75 20.34
C ASN A 488 47.94 -3.35 19.89
N THR A 489 47.48 -2.91 18.71
CA THR A 489 46.84 -1.58 18.53
C THR A 489 45.95 -1.55 17.26
N TYR A 490 45.08 -0.54 17.14
CA TYR A 490 44.06 -0.41 16.08
C TYR A 490 44.60 0.22 14.79
N LEU A 491 44.15 -0.27 13.61
CA LEU A 491 43.55 0.46 12.47
C LEU A 491 43.49 -0.42 11.20
N GLY A 492 42.63 -0.07 10.24
CA GLY A 492 42.71 -0.56 8.85
C GLY A 492 41.62 -1.56 8.42
N SER A 493 40.61 -1.05 7.73
CA SER A 493 39.58 -1.79 6.99
C SER A 493 40.10 -2.37 5.67
N THR A 494 39.61 -3.54 5.25
CA THR A 494 38.84 -3.70 3.97
C THR A 494 38.27 -5.12 3.77
N ASN A 495 37.06 -5.15 3.18
CA ASN A 495 36.36 -6.19 2.39
C ASN A 495 36.41 -7.66 2.86
N MET A 496 35.31 -8.29 3.31
CA MET A 496 34.03 -8.61 2.62
C MET A 496 34.14 -9.50 1.38
N SER A 497 33.63 -10.73 1.50
CA SER A 497 33.00 -11.49 0.40
C SER A 497 32.05 -12.55 0.98
N ASN A 498 30.90 -12.74 0.32
CA ASN A 498 29.97 -13.88 0.44
C ASN A 498 29.38 -14.24 1.82
N TYR A 499 28.07 -13.98 1.99
CA TYR A 499 27.22 -14.71 2.94
C TYR A 499 26.22 -15.60 2.17
N PRO A 500 26.21 -16.93 2.39
CA PRO A 500 25.19 -17.83 1.83
C PRO A 500 23.91 -17.83 2.68
N SER A 501 22.78 -18.21 2.08
CA SER A 501 21.54 -18.44 2.82
C SER A 501 21.52 -19.83 3.47
N GLU A 502 21.71 -19.89 4.79
CA GLU A 502 21.43 -21.08 5.60
C GLU A 502 20.26 -20.83 6.55
N GLY A 503 19.32 -21.77 6.63
CA GLY A 503 18.21 -21.74 7.57
C GLY A 503 18.50 -22.62 8.77
N PHE A 504 18.34 -22.08 9.98
CA PHE A 504 18.44 -22.85 11.23
C PHE A 504 17.12 -22.81 11.99
N GLY A 505 16.54 -24.00 12.19
CA GLY A 505 15.55 -24.20 13.25
C GLY A 505 16.27 -24.63 14.53
N ILE A 506 16.03 -23.92 15.63
CA ILE A 506 16.42 -24.34 16.98
C ILE A 506 15.19 -24.25 17.87
N ASN A 507 14.92 -25.33 18.61
CA ASN A 507 13.79 -25.46 19.52
C ASN A 507 14.31 -25.49 20.99
N PRO A 508 13.99 -24.50 21.84
CA PRO A 508 14.39 -24.49 23.23
C PRO A 508 13.27 -24.95 24.18
N TYR A 509 13.40 -26.18 24.70
CA TYR A 509 12.60 -26.81 25.77
C TYR A 509 11.13 -27.13 25.43
N GLY A 510 10.50 -28.18 25.99
CA GLY A 510 11.02 -29.22 26.88
C GLY A 510 10.08 -29.46 28.07
N ASP A 511 9.27 -30.52 28.00
CA ASP A 511 8.22 -30.81 29.00
C ASP A 511 8.77 -31.19 30.39
N GLU A 512 8.06 -30.80 31.45
CA GLU A 512 7.47 -31.78 32.38
C GLU A 512 6.30 -31.19 33.20
N HIS A 513 5.31 -32.04 33.55
CA HIS A 513 4.12 -31.67 34.32
C HIS A 513 4.34 -31.77 35.84
N THR A 514 3.59 -31.02 36.66
CA THR A 514 2.64 -31.62 37.64
C THR A 514 1.74 -30.62 38.39
N MET A 515 0.51 -31.06 38.73
CA MET A 515 -0.45 -30.57 39.75
C MET A 515 -0.89 -29.08 39.67
N MET A 516 -2.13 -28.72 39.32
CA MET A 516 -3.48 -29.08 39.84
C MET A 516 -3.79 -28.64 41.29
N ASN A 517 -4.62 -27.61 41.43
CA ASN A 517 -6.01 -27.69 41.93
C ASN A 517 -6.82 -26.50 41.35
N ASP A 518 -8.02 -26.61 40.76
CA ASP A 518 -9.33 -27.07 41.27
C ASP A 518 -10.02 -25.97 42.15
N SER A 519 -11.29 -25.57 42.01
CA SER A 519 -12.48 -26.10 41.28
C SER A 519 -13.35 -24.94 40.74
N SER A 520 -14.54 -25.06 40.10
CA SER A 520 -15.55 -26.13 39.86
C SER A 520 -16.47 -25.69 38.67
N HIS A 521 -17.43 -26.39 38.06
CA HIS A 521 -18.02 -27.76 38.03
C HIS A 521 -18.26 -28.10 36.51
N HIS A 522 -18.74 -29.23 35.97
CA HIS A 522 -19.59 -30.38 36.40
C HIS A 522 -21.11 -30.12 36.46
N TYR A 523 -22.03 -31.07 36.20
CA TYR A 523 -22.02 -32.55 36.04
C TYR A 523 -22.64 -32.96 34.66
N GLU A 524 -22.77 -34.20 34.14
CA GLU A 524 -22.43 -35.61 34.46
C GLU A 524 -22.12 -36.33 33.08
N ARG A 525 -21.33 -37.40 32.81
CA ARG A 525 -20.87 -38.68 33.43
C ARG A 525 -21.73 -39.93 33.07
N ASN A 526 -21.20 -41.14 33.36
CA ASN A 526 -21.67 -42.53 33.07
C ASN A 526 -21.35 -43.11 31.67
N ALA A 527 -20.99 -44.40 31.48
CA ALA A 527 -20.33 -45.43 32.33
C ALA A 527 -19.77 -46.59 31.44
N TYR A 528 -18.84 -47.40 31.97
CA TYR A 528 -18.16 -48.58 31.35
C TYR A 528 -19.10 -49.84 31.25
N PRO A 529 -18.82 -50.94 30.46
CA PRO A 529 -17.58 -51.75 30.52
C PRO A 529 -17.14 -52.58 29.27
N SER A 530 -16.26 -53.57 29.53
CA SER A 530 -15.27 -54.32 28.73
C SER A 530 -15.69 -55.58 27.93
N ASN A 531 -14.81 -55.96 26.97
CA ASN A 531 -14.29 -57.31 26.63
C ASN A 531 -15.05 -58.39 25.79
N ASN A 532 -14.24 -59.04 24.94
CA ASN A 532 -14.21 -60.45 24.49
C ASN A 532 -14.95 -60.99 23.23
N ASN A 533 -14.23 -61.89 22.54
CA ASN A 533 -14.60 -62.92 21.54
C ASN A 533 -15.09 -62.44 20.14
N MET A 534 -14.53 -62.91 19.00
CA MET A 534 -14.51 -64.27 18.38
C MET A 534 -15.93 -64.72 17.98
N THR A 535 -16.23 -65.27 16.78
CA THR A 535 -15.45 -66.08 15.80
C THR A 535 -15.93 -65.89 14.32
N ASN A 536 -15.16 -66.38 13.33
CA ASN A 536 -15.51 -67.18 12.12
C ASN A 536 -16.84 -66.96 11.30
N ASP A 537 -16.95 -67.27 9.99
CA ASP A 537 -16.13 -68.16 9.14
C ASP A 537 -16.23 -67.94 7.60
N HIS A 538 -15.33 -68.65 6.88
CA HIS A 538 -15.39 -69.19 5.49
C HIS A 538 -15.36 -68.28 4.23
N ARG A 539 -14.43 -68.63 3.33
CA ARG A 539 -14.38 -68.30 1.88
C ARG A 539 -14.65 -69.54 1.02
N MET A 540 -15.34 -69.37 -0.11
CA MET A 540 -15.05 -69.92 -1.48
C MET A 540 -15.76 -68.98 -2.49
N ASP A 541 -15.19 -68.38 -3.56
CA ASP A 541 -13.92 -68.49 -4.33
C ASP A 541 -14.02 -69.36 -5.62
N CYS A 542 -13.20 -69.04 -6.65
CA CYS A 542 -13.43 -69.20 -8.12
C CYS A 542 -14.54 -68.26 -8.70
N GLY A 543 -14.41 -67.56 -9.83
CA GLY A 543 -13.40 -67.44 -10.91
C GLY A 543 -14.13 -67.35 -12.27
N CYS A 544 -13.90 -66.41 -13.21
CA CYS A 544 -12.76 -65.52 -13.52
C CYS A 544 -13.24 -64.23 -14.26
N GLY A 545 -12.35 -63.23 -14.45
CA GLY A 545 -12.40 -62.34 -15.64
C GLY A 545 -12.53 -60.81 -15.44
N CYS A 546 -11.40 -60.10 -15.61
CA CYS A 546 -11.28 -58.70 -16.12
C CYS A 546 -11.88 -57.50 -15.35
N SER A 547 -10.98 -56.81 -14.61
CA SER A 547 -10.72 -55.35 -14.64
C SER A 547 -11.83 -54.30 -14.41
N ALA A 548 -11.75 -53.58 -13.27
CA ALA A 548 -11.55 -52.11 -13.25
C ALA A 548 -11.26 -51.54 -11.83
N ASN A 549 -10.44 -50.48 -11.78
CA ASN A 549 -10.39 -49.38 -10.78
C ASN A 549 -10.39 -49.68 -9.26
N ALA A 550 -9.23 -49.47 -8.62
CA ALA A 550 -9.12 -49.05 -7.22
C ALA A 550 -7.94 -48.06 -7.05
N TYR A 551 -7.99 -47.20 -6.02
CA TYR A 551 -6.84 -46.37 -5.61
C TYR A 551 -5.77 -47.26 -4.94
N PRO A 552 -4.48 -47.01 -5.14
CA PRO A 552 -3.43 -47.71 -4.40
C PRO A 552 -3.32 -47.14 -2.96
N SER A 553 -3.27 -48.04 -1.98
CA SER A 553 -2.85 -47.74 -0.60
C SER A 553 -1.49 -48.40 -0.32
N GLU A 554 -0.55 -47.65 0.23
CA GLU A 554 0.78 -48.17 0.59
C GLU A 554 0.73 -48.93 1.92
N ASN A 555 1.34 -50.12 1.97
CA ASN A 555 2.40 -50.43 2.96
C ASN A 555 2.86 -51.90 2.88
N SER A 556 4.12 -52.11 2.50
CA SER A 556 5.03 -53.07 3.18
C SER A 556 6.47 -52.83 2.73
N ILE A 557 7.40 -52.77 3.69
CA ILE A 557 8.83 -52.52 3.45
C ILE A 557 9.56 -53.86 3.26
N THR A 558 10.42 -53.96 2.25
CA THR A 558 11.65 -54.79 2.31
C THR A 558 12.82 -54.04 1.65
N ASN A 559 14.01 -54.15 2.24
CA ASN A 559 15.17 -53.31 1.96
C ASN A 559 15.80 -53.54 0.58
N TYR A 560 16.28 -52.47 -0.05
CA TYR A 560 17.62 -52.40 -0.66
C TYR A 560 18.17 -50.95 -0.59
N ARG A 561 19.50 -50.80 -0.68
CA ARG A 561 20.24 -49.52 -0.51
C ARG A 561 20.49 -48.79 -1.83
N ALA A 562 20.23 -47.48 -1.84
CA ALA A 562 20.89 -46.40 -2.60
C ALA A 562 20.37 -45.09 -1.95
N GLU A 563 21.11 -44.03 -1.60
CA GLU A 563 22.29 -43.35 -2.16
C GLU A 563 22.06 -42.80 -3.59
N GLY A 564 21.81 -41.49 -3.66
CA GLY A 564 21.62 -40.72 -4.89
C GLY A 564 20.87 -39.41 -4.63
N TYR A 565 21.55 -38.27 -4.80
CA TYR A 565 20.89 -36.97 -4.93
C TYR A 565 20.59 -36.74 -6.41
N GLU A 566 19.34 -36.48 -6.78
CA GLU A 566 19.00 -35.99 -8.13
C GLU A 566 18.18 -34.70 -8.04
N THR A 567 18.57 -33.73 -8.86
CA THR A 567 17.93 -32.42 -8.99
C THR A 567 16.99 -32.41 -10.20
N GLU A 568 15.68 -32.49 -9.99
CA GLU A 568 14.70 -32.38 -11.09
C GLU A 568 14.58 -30.96 -11.64
N SER A 569 15.54 -30.57 -12.49
CA SER A 569 15.45 -29.39 -13.34
C SER A 569 14.60 -29.68 -14.59
N TYR A 570 13.28 -29.47 -14.51
CA TYR A 570 12.41 -29.51 -15.69
C TYR A 570 12.50 -28.21 -16.49
N PRO A 571 13.02 -28.21 -17.74
CA PRO A 571 13.07 -27.02 -18.58
C PRO A 571 11.68 -26.67 -19.15
N PRO A 572 11.38 -25.38 -19.40
CA PRO A 572 10.12 -24.96 -20.03
C PRO A 572 10.16 -25.22 -21.55
N THR A 573 9.80 -26.42 -21.98
CA THR A 573 9.68 -26.78 -23.41
C THR A 573 8.46 -26.11 -24.05
N SER A 574 8.64 -24.92 -24.64
CA SER A 574 7.68 -24.33 -25.56
C SER A 574 7.84 -24.93 -26.96
N PRO A 575 6.76 -25.38 -27.64
CA PRO A 575 6.82 -25.80 -29.04
C PRO A 575 6.83 -24.58 -29.98
N MET A 576 7.94 -23.85 -30.01
CA MET A 576 8.36 -23.09 -31.19
C MET A 576 9.64 -23.70 -31.72
N THR A 577 9.77 -23.75 -33.04
CA THR A 577 10.84 -24.44 -33.75
C THR A 577 12.23 -24.00 -33.31
N ASP A 578 13.08 -24.96 -32.96
CA ASP A 578 14.53 -24.79 -32.97
C ASP A 578 14.98 -24.47 -34.41
N GLN A 579 15.04 -23.18 -34.73
CA GLN A 579 16.05 -22.66 -35.63
C GLN A 579 17.13 -22.05 -34.75
N ASN A 580 18.40 -22.37 -35.02
CA ASN A 580 19.54 -21.91 -34.26
C ASN A 580 19.59 -20.37 -34.28
N GLY A 581 19.04 -19.73 -33.26
CA GLY A 581 19.11 -18.28 -33.09
C GLY A 581 20.55 -17.88 -32.86
N SER A 582 21.20 -17.31 -33.88
CA SER A 582 22.57 -16.85 -33.75
C SER A 582 22.67 -15.78 -32.66
N SER A 583 23.76 -15.85 -31.90
CA SER A 583 24.12 -14.82 -30.94
C SER A 583 24.54 -13.55 -31.69
N LEU A 584 24.25 -12.36 -31.12
CA LEU A 584 24.76 -11.07 -31.63
C LEU A 584 26.27 -10.87 -31.34
N SER A 585 26.93 -11.87 -30.74
CA SER A 585 28.38 -11.93 -30.64
C SER A 585 29.03 -11.84 -32.02
N GLY A 586 29.81 -10.79 -32.23
CA GLY A 586 30.60 -10.55 -33.45
C GLY A 586 30.28 -9.22 -34.14
N TYR A 587 29.13 -8.60 -33.84
CA TYR A 587 28.84 -7.26 -34.32
C TYR A 587 29.63 -6.20 -33.55
N VAL A 588 30.16 -5.23 -34.29
CA VAL A 588 30.98 -4.11 -33.80
C VAL A 588 30.31 -2.82 -34.27
N THR A 589 30.09 -1.89 -33.35
CA THR A 589 29.64 -0.53 -33.67
C THR A 589 30.86 0.38 -33.83
N LYS A 590 30.93 1.13 -34.93
CA LYS A 590 31.94 2.17 -35.17
C LYS A 590 31.27 3.49 -35.53
N THR A 591 31.97 4.59 -35.26
CA THR A 591 31.48 5.96 -35.45
C THR A 591 32.52 6.82 -36.15
N ILE A 592 32.09 7.74 -37.00
CA ILE A 592 32.94 8.79 -37.60
C ILE A 592 32.14 10.07 -37.81
N GLU A 593 32.76 11.22 -37.59
CA GLU A 593 32.15 12.54 -37.76
C GLU A 593 32.41 13.08 -39.17
N ILE A 594 31.45 13.82 -39.72
CA ILE A 594 31.54 14.50 -41.02
C ILE A 594 30.89 15.89 -40.95
N PHE A 595 31.48 16.86 -41.63
CA PHE A 595 31.02 18.25 -41.70
C PHE A 595 30.88 18.61 -43.20
N PRO A 596 29.75 18.26 -43.83
CA PRO A 596 29.63 18.22 -45.29
C PRO A 596 29.57 19.62 -45.91
N GLU A 597 30.44 19.90 -46.87
CA GLU A 597 30.47 21.16 -47.63
C GLU A 597 29.29 21.28 -48.64
N THR A 598 28.51 20.21 -48.82
CA THR A 598 27.36 20.15 -49.75
C THR A 598 26.09 19.70 -49.05
N ASN A 599 24.94 20.00 -49.64
CA ASN A 599 23.63 19.63 -49.08
C ASN A 599 23.20 18.18 -49.39
N GLN A 600 24.11 17.34 -49.87
CA GLN A 600 23.86 15.93 -50.18
C GLN A 600 25.09 15.08 -49.85
N VAL A 601 24.91 14.02 -49.06
CA VAL A 601 25.95 12.99 -48.83
C VAL A 601 25.52 11.65 -49.39
N ARG A 602 26.47 10.93 -50.00
CA ARG A 602 26.30 9.54 -50.41
C ARG A 602 26.88 8.63 -49.34
N ILE A 603 26.05 7.74 -48.78
CA ILE A 603 26.53 6.56 -48.05
C ILE A 603 26.67 5.40 -49.04
N GLN A 604 27.75 4.63 -48.92
CA GLN A 604 28.03 3.46 -49.74
C GLN A 604 28.64 2.34 -48.89
N ILE A 605 28.07 1.14 -49.00
CA ILE A 605 28.39 -0.08 -48.26
C ILE A 605 28.94 -1.10 -49.27
N GLY A 606 30.10 -1.68 -48.98
CA GLY A 606 30.74 -2.68 -49.83
C GLY A 606 31.72 -3.56 -49.08
N GLU A 607 32.35 -4.50 -49.80
CA GLU A 607 33.23 -5.51 -49.23
C GLU A 607 34.37 -5.84 -50.22
N THR A 608 35.52 -6.33 -49.75
CA THR A 608 36.71 -6.60 -50.61
C THR A 608 37.01 -8.08 -50.88
N ALA A 609 36.60 -8.97 -49.97
CA ALA A 609 36.60 -10.43 -50.07
C ALA A 609 35.91 -11.04 -48.82
N GLY A 610 35.03 -12.04 -49.01
CA GLY A 610 34.33 -12.75 -47.92
C GLY A 610 32.97 -12.15 -47.58
N THR A 611 32.38 -12.49 -46.43
CA THR A 611 31.00 -12.07 -46.11
C THR A 611 30.96 -10.88 -45.14
N PHE A 612 30.35 -9.77 -45.53
CA PHE A 612 30.12 -8.60 -44.68
C PHE A 612 28.62 -8.49 -44.33
N MET A 613 28.32 -8.33 -43.04
CA MET A 613 26.97 -8.32 -42.48
C MET A 613 26.72 -7.00 -41.75
N VAL A 614 25.77 -6.17 -42.19
CA VAL A 614 25.46 -4.86 -41.57
C VAL A 614 24.10 -4.91 -40.88
N GLU A 615 24.08 -4.66 -39.58
CA GLU A 615 22.89 -4.63 -38.73
C GLU A 615 22.22 -3.25 -38.77
N SER A 616 22.99 -2.17 -38.65
CA SER A 616 22.46 -0.81 -38.74
C SER A 616 23.44 0.20 -39.33
N VAL A 617 22.87 1.21 -40.00
CA VAL A 617 23.53 2.43 -40.45
C VAL A 617 22.69 3.63 -40.00
N GLU A 618 23.30 4.47 -39.17
CA GLU A 618 22.71 5.70 -38.64
C GLU A 618 23.53 6.92 -39.07
N LEU A 619 22.87 8.01 -39.43
CA LEU A 619 23.48 9.32 -39.62
C LEU A 619 22.71 10.32 -38.74
N LEU A 620 23.37 10.84 -37.72
CA LEU A 620 22.77 11.62 -36.63
C LEU A 620 23.35 13.04 -36.61
N ARG A 621 22.54 14.07 -36.34
CA ARG A 621 23.00 15.46 -36.25
C ARG A 621 23.75 15.70 -34.93
N ILE A 622 24.93 16.32 -34.94
CA ILE A 622 25.76 16.47 -33.73
C ILE A 622 25.13 17.42 -32.70
N GLU A 623 24.36 18.43 -33.13
CA GLU A 623 23.59 19.29 -32.22
C GLU A 623 22.55 18.52 -31.38
N GLU A 624 22.12 17.33 -31.84
CA GLU A 624 21.20 16.48 -31.08
C GLU A 624 21.92 15.60 -30.04
N MET A 625 23.22 15.81 -29.82
CA MET A 625 24.05 15.09 -28.84
C MET A 625 24.41 15.94 -27.62
N ASP A 626 24.25 17.27 -27.69
CA ASP A 626 24.55 18.16 -26.56
C ASP A 626 23.43 18.15 -25.53
N GLU A 627 23.50 17.20 -24.58
CA GLU A 627 22.48 16.99 -23.53
C GLU A 627 22.35 18.20 -22.56
N THR A 628 23.21 19.22 -22.69
CA THR A 628 23.17 20.45 -21.88
C THR A 628 22.45 21.64 -22.55
N ASN A 629 22.27 21.65 -23.88
CA ASN A 629 21.78 22.80 -24.63
C ASN A 629 20.59 22.49 -25.56
N ASN A 630 19.39 22.29 -25.00
CA ASN A 630 18.18 22.63 -25.75
C ASN A 630 17.00 23.04 -24.85
N SER A 631 17.00 24.32 -24.47
CA SER A 631 15.88 25.00 -23.81
C SER A 631 15.26 26.09 -24.72
N SER A 632 15.24 25.86 -26.03
CA SER A 632 14.73 26.85 -27.01
C SER A 632 14.12 26.22 -28.26
N VAL A 633 12.90 25.69 -28.13
CA VAL A 633 11.92 25.59 -29.23
C VAL A 633 10.63 26.25 -28.74
N ASP A 634 10.03 27.11 -29.56
CA ASP A 634 9.00 28.06 -29.14
C ASP A 634 7.73 27.40 -28.57
N VAL A 635 7.45 27.66 -27.30
CA VAL A 635 6.15 27.40 -26.66
C VAL A 635 5.61 28.73 -26.14
N GLN A 636 4.77 29.40 -26.94
CA GLN A 636 4.01 30.54 -26.43
C GLN A 636 2.93 30.06 -25.45
N THR A 637 3.03 30.53 -24.20
CA THR A 637 2.15 30.27 -23.05
C THR A 637 2.12 28.79 -22.59
N VAL A 638 2.31 28.47 -21.30
CA VAL A 638 2.12 29.26 -20.07
C VAL A 638 3.33 29.15 -19.12
N MET A 639 3.79 30.29 -18.57
CA MET A 639 4.74 30.40 -17.44
C MET A 639 3.95 30.41 -16.10
N ASP A 640 4.48 30.18 -14.89
CA ASP A 640 5.84 30.16 -14.30
C ASP A 640 5.78 29.32 -12.98
N TYR A 641 6.81 28.97 -12.19
CA TYR A 641 8.27 29.25 -12.18
C TYR A 641 9.03 27.96 -11.74
N THR A 642 10.12 28.06 -10.97
CA THR A 642 10.91 26.96 -10.36
C THR A 642 11.18 27.27 -8.85
N PRO A 643 12.35 27.18 -8.14
CA PRO A 643 13.77 26.91 -8.52
C PRO A 643 14.58 25.88 -7.66
N THR A 644 15.53 25.21 -8.33
CA THR A 644 16.91 24.85 -7.89
C THR A 644 17.25 24.11 -6.58
N THR A 645 18.02 23.02 -6.74
CA THR A 645 19.33 22.80 -6.08
C THR A 645 20.34 22.22 -7.10
N GLN A 646 21.65 22.32 -6.85
CA GLN A 646 22.72 21.97 -7.81
C GLN A 646 23.29 20.55 -7.64
N PHE A 647 23.96 20.05 -8.68
CA PHE A 647 24.64 18.75 -8.75
C PHE A 647 26.16 18.87 -8.54
N GLU A 648 26.75 17.84 -7.93
CA GLU A 648 28.14 17.39 -8.11
C GLU A 648 28.19 15.85 -7.95
N PRO A 649 29.25 15.15 -8.39
CA PRO A 649 29.10 13.84 -9.04
C PRO A 649 29.00 12.61 -8.13
N VAL A 650 28.34 11.56 -8.64
CA VAL A 650 28.14 10.26 -7.98
C VAL A 650 29.13 9.22 -8.50
N SER A 651 29.85 8.55 -7.60
CA SER A 651 30.63 7.34 -7.88
C SER A 651 29.75 6.08 -7.82
N PHE A 652 29.92 5.15 -8.77
CA PHE A 652 29.14 3.91 -8.87
C PHE A 652 29.34 2.92 -7.72
N THR A 653 28.28 2.54 -7.01
CA THR A 653 28.09 1.20 -6.40
C THR A 653 26.60 0.88 -6.16
N GLU A 654 26.22 -0.35 -6.50
CA GLU A 654 25.08 -1.16 -6.00
C GLU A 654 23.62 -0.62 -5.99
N SER A 655 22.79 -1.32 -6.79
CA SER A 655 21.40 -1.73 -6.50
C SER A 655 20.45 -0.74 -5.82
N THR A 656 19.59 -0.11 -6.63
CA THR A 656 18.45 0.74 -6.27
C THR A 656 17.76 0.43 -4.93
N ALA A 657 17.99 1.28 -3.94
CA ALA A 657 16.98 1.57 -2.91
C ALA A 657 15.99 2.61 -3.46
N SER A 658 14.69 2.38 -3.28
CA SER A 658 13.62 3.35 -3.59
C SER A 658 13.86 4.67 -2.80
N PRO A 659 13.44 5.85 -3.29
CA PRO A 659 13.75 7.14 -2.65
C PRO A 659 13.42 7.19 -1.15
N ARG A 660 14.20 7.98 -0.40
CA ARG A 660 14.02 8.17 1.05
C ARG A 660 12.58 8.51 1.39
N HIS A 661 11.94 7.74 2.26
CA HIS A 661 10.58 7.98 2.66
C HIS A 661 10.52 8.69 4.02
N SER A 662 10.59 10.02 3.98
CA SER A 662 10.40 10.87 5.16
C SER A 662 8.91 11.14 5.37
N HIS A 663 8.33 10.66 6.47
CA HIS A 663 6.94 10.95 6.84
C HIS A 663 6.76 11.20 8.33
N TYR A 664 6.30 12.41 8.70
CA TYR A 664 6.27 12.91 10.08
C TYR A 664 5.41 12.10 11.06
N ALA A 665 4.63 11.12 10.60
CA ALA A 665 3.83 10.21 11.42
C ALA A 665 4.65 9.13 12.14
N TYR A 666 5.85 8.81 11.66
CA TYR A 666 6.76 7.81 12.21
C TYR A 666 8.12 8.45 12.50
N SER A 667 8.78 8.04 13.58
CA SER A 667 10.21 8.32 13.77
C SER A 667 10.82 7.33 14.76
N HIS A 668 11.99 6.82 14.38
CA HIS A 668 12.83 5.94 15.21
C HIS A 668 14.02 6.73 15.83
N ASP A 669 13.96 8.06 15.79
CA ASP A 669 14.93 8.92 16.46
C ASP A 669 14.60 9.04 17.95
N SER A 670 15.59 9.31 18.79
CA SER A 670 15.39 9.58 20.22
C SER A 670 14.90 11.01 20.49
N ASN A 671 14.95 11.89 19.48
CA ASN A 671 14.41 13.24 19.47
C ASN A 671 13.71 13.50 18.13
N ILE A 672 12.39 13.64 18.16
CA ILE A 672 11.53 13.78 16.98
C ILE A 672 11.31 15.25 16.53
N GLY A 673 11.98 16.22 17.17
CA GLY A 673 11.86 17.66 16.86
C GLY A 673 10.52 18.32 17.22
N TYR A 674 9.52 17.55 17.66
CA TYR A 674 8.18 18.02 18.02
C TYR A 674 7.99 18.08 19.55
N VAL A 675 7.45 19.19 20.06
CA VAL A 675 7.12 19.39 21.48
C VAL A 675 5.76 20.03 21.65
N ASN A 676 4.95 19.48 22.55
CA ASN A 676 3.64 19.98 22.96
C ASN A 676 3.32 19.57 24.42
N PRO A 677 4.08 20.07 25.41
CA PRO A 677 4.06 19.55 26.78
C PRO A 677 2.81 19.93 27.59
N ASN A 678 1.99 20.87 27.12
CA ASN A 678 0.85 21.42 27.87
C ASN A 678 -0.44 21.54 27.04
N TRP A 679 -0.67 20.67 26.05
CA TRP A 679 -1.82 20.77 25.15
C TRP A 679 -3.18 20.67 25.85
N MET A 680 -3.30 19.92 26.95
CA MET A 680 -4.56 19.83 27.68
C MET A 680 -4.93 21.13 28.40
N SER A 681 -3.99 22.08 28.57
CA SER A 681 -4.28 23.41 29.14
C SER A 681 -5.37 24.19 28.41
N GLN A 682 -5.50 23.99 27.10
CA GLN A 682 -6.50 24.73 26.31
C GLN A 682 -7.89 24.09 26.38
N ILE A 683 -8.02 22.86 26.87
CA ILE A 683 -9.29 22.11 26.87
C ILE A 683 -10.12 22.49 28.09
N SER A 684 -11.44 22.63 27.90
CA SER A 684 -12.42 22.90 28.96
C SER A 684 -12.34 21.91 30.13
N ASP A 685 -12.37 22.42 31.36
CA ASP A 685 -12.37 21.62 32.59
C ASP A 685 -13.58 20.68 32.73
N ASN A 686 -14.66 20.94 31.98
CA ASN A 686 -15.86 20.10 31.92
C ASN A 686 -15.72 18.90 30.97
N ALA A 687 -14.69 18.84 30.12
CA ALA A 687 -14.45 17.71 29.23
C ALA A 687 -14.24 16.42 30.04
N THR A 688 -14.73 15.29 29.54
CA THR A 688 -14.56 13.98 30.19
C THR A 688 -13.50 13.14 29.49
N PHE A 689 -13.01 12.09 30.14
CA PHE A 689 -12.08 11.13 29.51
C PHE A 689 -12.62 10.57 28.18
N GLY A 690 -13.93 10.35 28.09
CA GLY A 690 -14.65 9.96 26.86
C GLY A 690 -14.85 11.05 25.80
N ASP A 691 -14.41 12.29 26.05
CA ASP A 691 -14.32 13.35 25.03
C ASP A 691 -12.93 13.45 24.39
N LEU A 692 -11.90 12.88 25.02
CA LEU A 692 -10.49 13.09 24.64
C LEU A 692 -10.00 12.08 23.59
N SER A 693 -9.38 12.59 22.52
CA SER A 693 -8.53 11.82 21.62
C SER A 693 -7.08 11.94 22.10
N ILE A 694 -6.41 10.82 22.37
CA ILE A 694 -5.17 10.81 23.17
C ILE A 694 -4.05 10.07 22.44
N PRO A 695 -2.90 10.72 22.16
CA PRO A 695 -1.73 10.02 21.67
C PRO A 695 -1.08 9.21 22.81
N GLY A 696 -0.73 7.97 22.50
CA GLY A 696 -0.26 6.97 23.44
C GLY A 696 0.88 6.12 22.89
N THR A 697 1.71 5.59 23.78
CA THR A 697 2.78 4.64 23.43
C THR A 697 2.46 3.23 23.91
N HIS A 698 2.55 2.26 23.00
CA HIS A 698 2.54 0.83 23.31
C HIS A 698 3.90 0.44 23.91
N ASN A 699 3.89 -0.38 24.96
CA ASN A 699 5.08 -0.67 25.80
C ASN A 699 5.96 0.59 25.99
N THR A 700 5.43 1.63 26.64
CA THR A 700 6.02 2.98 26.75
C THR A 700 7.52 3.01 27.07
N MET A 701 8.00 2.04 27.84
CA MET A 701 9.39 1.94 28.32
C MET A 701 10.24 0.91 27.56
N ALA A 702 9.73 0.27 26.51
CA ALA A 702 10.47 -0.74 25.75
C ALA A 702 11.47 -0.10 24.77
N LEU A 703 12.58 0.35 25.35
CA LEU A 703 13.72 1.00 24.68
C LEU A 703 14.84 0.00 24.31
N HIS A 704 14.72 -1.27 24.71
CA HIS A 704 15.81 -2.24 24.68
C HIS A 704 15.40 -3.64 24.20
N GLY A 705 16.40 -4.39 23.74
CA GLY A 705 16.27 -5.74 23.17
C GLY A 705 16.27 -5.82 21.64
N GLY A 706 16.42 -4.68 20.95
CA GLY A 706 16.51 -4.60 19.50
C GLY A 706 15.17 -4.83 18.78
N ASP A 707 15.22 -4.90 17.46
CA ASP A 707 14.11 -4.78 16.50
C ASP A 707 12.89 -5.68 16.74
N ILE A 708 13.03 -6.77 17.52
CA ILE A 708 11.93 -7.69 17.88
C ILE A 708 11.13 -7.18 19.08
N THR A 709 11.76 -6.47 20.02
CA THR A 709 11.16 -6.12 21.33
C THR A 709 11.23 -4.64 21.69
N GLN A 710 11.99 -3.84 20.95
CA GLN A 710 11.95 -2.39 21.06
C GLN A 710 10.67 -1.85 20.41
N CYS A 711 9.92 -1.04 21.16
CA CYS A 711 8.70 -0.36 20.70
C CYS A 711 8.88 1.16 20.63
N GLN A 712 9.88 1.71 21.35
CA GLN A 712 10.08 3.15 21.49
C GLN A 712 11.57 3.50 21.39
N THR A 713 11.86 4.71 20.91
CA THR A 713 13.21 5.33 20.87
C THR A 713 13.29 6.60 21.70
N MET A 714 12.17 7.32 21.79
CA MET A 714 12.00 8.46 22.69
C MET A 714 12.02 8.03 24.15
N SER A 715 12.80 8.72 24.99
CA SER A 715 12.73 8.57 26.44
C SER A 715 11.33 8.94 26.97
N LEU A 716 10.97 8.48 28.18
CA LEU A 716 9.69 8.86 28.83
C LEU A 716 9.51 10.38 28.90
N SER A 717 10.57 11.13 29.20
CA SER A 717 10.55 12.60 29.18
C SER A 717 10.29 13.16 27.78
N THR A 718 10.94 12.61 26.75
CA THR A 718 10.72 13.00 25.35
C THR A 718 9.27 12.72 24.93
N GLN A 719 8.72 11.55 25.25
CA GLN A 719 7.34 11.18 24.95
C GLN A 719 6.33 12.14 25.60
N LEU A 720 6.48 12.41 26.90
CA LEU A 720 5.61 13.34 27.63
C LEU A 720 5.71 14.77 27.07
N ASN A 721 6.91 15.24 26.76
CA ASN A 721 7.13 16.56 26.17
C ASN A 721 6.66 16.68 24.71
N ALA A 722 6.69 15.58 23.93
CA ALA A 722 6.08 15.53 22.60
C ALA A 722 4.55 15.62 22.65
N GLY A 723 3.93 15.20 23.76
CA GLY A 723 2.48 15.31 23.97
C GLY A 723 1.79 13.99 24.30
N ILE A 724 2.51 12.87 24.44
CA ILE A 724 1.94 11.58 24.85
C ILE A 724 1.27 11.71 26.23
N ARG A 725 0.04 11.18 26.38
CA ARG A 725 -0.70 11.16 27.66
C ARG A 725 -1.25 9.78 28.04
N TYR A 726 -1.26 8.81 27.13
CA TYR A 726 -1.51 7.41 27.46
C TYR A 726 -0.19 6.63 27.52
N LEU A 727 0.04 5.88 28.60
CA LEU A 727 1.24 5.08 28.81
C LEU A 727 0.87 3.61 29.07
N ASP A 728 1.46 2.68 28.31
CA ASP A 728 1.36 1.22 28.50
C ASP A 728 2.54 0.74 29.33
N ILE A 729 2.36 0.65 30.66
CA ILE A 729 3.40 0.28 31.62
C ILE A 729 3.19 -1.17 32.08
N ARG A 730 4.15 -2.03 31.73
CA ARG A 730 4.12 -3.47 32.00
C ARG A 730 5.17 -3.83 33.05
N CYS A 731 4.69 -4.30 34.20
CA CYS A 731 5.47 -4.49 35.41
C CYS A 731 5.61 -5.98 35.72
N LYS A 732 6.84 -6.49 35.76
CA LYS A 732 7.16 -7.77 36.38
C LYS A 732 7.35 -7.56 37.88
N HIS A 733 6.65 -8.36 38.69
CA HIS A 733 6.60 -8.18 40.14
C HIS A 733 7.59 -9.12 40.84
N GLU A 734 8.72 -8.58 41.31
CA GLU A 734 9.82 -9.37 41.86
C GLU A 734 10.35 -8.74 43.15
N SER A 735 10.54 -9.56 44.19
CA SER A 735 10.99 -9.11 45.52
C SER A 735 10.21 -7.92 46.09
N ASN A 736 8.89 -7.89 45.88
CA ASN A 736 7.95 -6.81 46.24
C ASN A 736 8.15 -5.48 45.48
N MET A 737 8.89 -5.48 44.38
CA MET A 737 9.14 -4.31 43.52
C MET A 737 8.60 -4.56 42.11
N PHE A 738 8.41 -3.49 41.35
CA PHE A 738 8.01 -3.56 39.95
C PHE A 738 9.17 -3.19 39.02
N SER A 739 9.71 -4.19 38.33
CA SER A 739 10.68 -4.05 37.24
C SER A 739 9.94 -3.92 35.91
N ILE A 740 10.40 -3.06 34.99
CA ILE A 740 9.71 -2.86 33.71
C ILE A 740 10.23 -3.86 32.67
N TYR A 741 9.30 -4.53 31.98
CA TYR A 741 9.58 -5.63 31.06
C TYR A 741 8.74 -5.51 29.78
N HIS A 742 9.23 -6.10 28.69
CA HIS A 742 8.43 -6.47 27.53
C HIS A 742 8.61 -7.98 27.30
N GLY A 743 7.60 -8.79 27.64
CA GLY A 743 7.74 -10.24 27.71
C GLY A 743 8.90 -10.64 28.63
N ILE A 744 9.89 -11.35 28.09
CA ILE A 744 11.08 -11.79 28.84
C ILE A 744 12.20 -10.75 28.93
N VAL A 745 12.12 -9.62 28.21
CA VAL A 745 13.21 -8.64 28.09
C VAL A 745 13.05 -7.52 29.13
N TYR A 746 14.01 -7.44 30.06
CA TYR A 746 14.12 -6.36 31.04
C TYR A 746 14.47 -5.03 30.35
N GLN A 747 13.74 -3.97 30.68
CA GLN A 747 13.86 -2.66 30.03
C GLN A 747 14.69 -1.65 30.84
N HIS A 748 15.61 -2.14 31.69
CA HIS A 748 16.57 -1.34 32.47
C HIS A 748 15.95 -0.20 33.32
N ALA A 749 14.68 -0.33 33.67
CA ALA A 749 13.90 0.63 34.44
C ALA A 749 13.01 -0.07 35.47
N SER A 750 12.57 0.67 36.49
CA SER A 750 11.57 0.26 37.47
C SER A 750 10.33 1.14 37.40
N PHE A 751 9.25 0.74 38.06
CA PHE A 751 8.06 1.58 38.22
C PHE A 751 8.33 2.85 39.04
N GLU A 752 9.39 2.85 39.87
CA GLU A 752 9.82 4.06 40.59
C GLU A 752 10.30 5.14 39.60
N ASP A 753 11.08 4.77 38.59
CA ASP A 753 11.60 5.68 37.56
C ASP A 753 10.44 6.26 36.71
N VAL A 754 9.43 5.44 36.43
CA VAL A 754 8.19 5.87 35.75
C VAL A 754 7.42 6.87 36.62
N CYS A 755 7.25 6.61 37.91
CA CYS A 755 6.62 7.55 38.84
C CYS A 755 7.41 8.86 38.97
N LEU A 756 8.74 8.81 39.08
CA LEU A 756 9.59 10.02 39.15
C LEU A 756 9.48 10.87 37.87
N GLY A 757 9.59 10.26 36.69
CA GLY A 757 9.46 10.95 35.41
C GLY A 757 8.09 11.60 35.21
N VAL A 758 7.01 10.84 35.44
CA VAL A 758 5.64 11.35 35.31
C VAL A 758 5.30 12.43 36.34
N THR A 759 5.76 12.30 37.59
CA THR A 759 5.43 13.28 38.64
C THR A 759 6.27 14.56 38.57
N SER A 760 7.46 14.54 37.95
CA SER A 760 8.13 15.79 37.56
C SER A 760 7.37 16.49 36.44
N PHE A 761 7.06 15.76 35.36
CA PHE A 761 6.30 16.31 34.23
C PHE A 761 4.95 16.94 34.66
N LEU A 762 4.18 16.27 35.54
CA LEU A 762 2.91 16.81 36.08
C LEU A 762 3.10 17.96 37.10
N ARG A 763 4.29 18.11 37.69
CA ARG A 763 4.63 19.26 38.54
C ARG A 763 4.89 20.51 37.68
N GLU A 764 5.57 20.31 36.56
CA GLU A 764 5.93 21.34 35.57
C GLU A 764 4.74 21.73 34.68
N ASN A 765 3.88 20.77 34.34
CA ASN A 765 2.70 20.93 33.48
C ASN A 765 1.42 20.53 34.25
N PRO A 766 0.99 21.32 35.26
CA PRO A 766 -0.14 20.97 36.14
C PRO A 766 -1.51 21.00 35.44
N SER A 767 -1.58 21.43 34.18
CA SER A 767 -2.78 21.34 33.34
C SER A 767 -3.08 19.93 32.86
N GLU A 768 -2.08 19.06 32.80
CA GLU A 768 -2.17 17.76 32.13
C GLU A 768 -2.65 16.64 33.06
N THR A 769 -3.04 15.52 32.48
CA THR A 769 -3.35 14.26 33.16
C THR A 769 -2.69 13.10 32.41
N ILE A 770 -2.25 12.06 33.11
CA ILE A 770 -1.64 10.87 32.51
C ILE A 770 -2.53 9.65 32.74
N PHE A 771 -2.92 9.00 31.64
CA PHE A 771 -3.68 7.75 31.65
C PHE A 771 -2.70 6.58 31.57
N MET A 772 -2.38 5.99 32.72
CA MET A 772 -1.36 4.94 32.84
C MET A 772 -2.03 3.58 32.92
N ARG A 773 -1.93 2.76 31.87
CA ARG A 773 -2.17 1.32 31.97
C ARG A 773 -1.06 0.72 32.82
N ILE A 774 -1.46 -0.05 33.83
CA ILE A 774 -0.56 -0.83 34.67
C ILE A 774 -0.98 -2.28 34.52
N LYS A 775 -0.08 -3.11 33.97
CA LYS A 775 -0.28 -4.53 33.72
C LYS A 775 0.78 -5.37 34.43
N GLU A 776 0.39 -6.54 34.91
CA GLU A 776 1.32 -7.57 35.41
C GLU A 776 1.95 -8.37 34.23
N GLU A 777 3.28 -8.40 34.15
CA GLU A 777 4.05 -8.91 33.00
C GLU A 777 4.81 -10.20 33.34
N GLY A 778 4.05 -11.29 33.47
CA GLY A 778 4.56 -12.63 33.74
C GLY A 778 4.95 -12.89 35.19
N ASP A 779 5.16 -14.16 35.52
CA ASP A 779 5.43 -14.59 36.90
C ASP A 779 6.80 -14.11 37.40
N GLY A 780 6.79 -13.43 38.55
CA GLY A 780 7.99 -12.95 39.23
C GLY A 780 8.14 -13.55 40.64
N GLY A 781 9.39 -13.66 41.09
CA GLY A 781 9.76 -14.42 42.30
C GLY A 781 9.92 -13.60 43.58
N ASN A 782 9.98 -14.31 44.71
CA ASN A 782 10.37 -13.80 46.04
C ASN A 782 9.48 -12.70 46.64
N ASN A 783 8.22 -12.59 46.21
CA ASN A 783 7.24 -11.66 46.77
C ASN A 783 6.65 -12.18 48.10
N ASN A 784 6.32 -11.28 49.02
CA ASN A 784 5.57 -11.58 50.26
C ASN A 784 4.30 -10.75 50.45
N ARG A 785 3.96 -9.88 49.49
CA ARG A 785 2.68 -9.18 49.34
C ARG A 785 2.15 -9.34 47.90
N SER A 786 0.87 -9.07 47.64
CA SER A 786 0.31 -9.20 46.28
C SER A 786 0.76 -8.07 45.35
N PHE A 787 0.53 -8.20 44.04
CA PHE A 787 0.73 -7.10 43.08
C PHE A 787 -0.06 -5.85 43.49
N ALA A 788 -1.32 -6.02 43.92
CA ALA A 788 -2.16 -4.93 44.38
C ALA A 788 -1.62 -4.26 45.66
N ASP A 789 -1.02 -5.01 46.58
CA ASP A 789 -0.39 -4.46 47.80
C ASP A 789 0.92 -3.73 47.49
N THR A 790 1.71 -4.25 46.54
CA THR A 790 2.89 -3.56 46.01
C THR A 790 2.50 -2.26 45.33
N PHE A 791 1.46 -2.27 44.49
CA PHE A 791 0.96 -1.04 43.88
C PHE A 791 0.40 -0.05 44.93
N ALA A 792 -0.27 -0.53 45.98
CA ALA A 792 -0.76 0.32 47.07
C ALA A 792 0.37 1.08 47.79
N ASP A 793 1.54 0.45 47.97
CA ASP A 793 2.74 1.08 48.51
C ASP A 793 3.25 2.20 47.58
N TYR A 794 3.49 1.92 46.29
CA TYR A 794 3.83 2.96 45.29
C TYR A 794 2.80 4.11 45.29
N LYS A 795 1.50 3.79 45.27
CA LYS A 795 0.42 4.78 45.33
C LYS A 795 0.47 5.62 46.61
N SER A 796 0.82 5.03 47.75
CA SER A 796 0.92 5.75 49.03
C SER A 796 2.06 6.78 49.03
N ARG A 797 3.22 6.41 48.44
CA ARG A 797 4.39 7.29 48.34
C ARG A 797 4.19 8.44 47.35
N TYR A 798 3.36 8.23 46.31
CA TYR A 798 3.00 9.21 45.30
C TYR A 798 1.54 9.71 45.40
N ASN A 799 0.96 9.72 46.61
CA ASN A 799 -0.48 9.94 46.81
C ASN A 799 -1.00 11.34 46.44
N GLU A 800 -0.14 12.36 46.30
CA GLU A 800 -0.55 13.65 45.71
C GLU A 800 -0.91 13.50 44.22
N TYR A 801 -0.21 12.63 43.49
CA TYR A 801 -0.28 12.53 42.04
C TYR A 801 -1.22 11.41 41.57
N PHE A 802 -1.34 10.29 42.27
CA PHE A 802 -2.32 9.27 41.88
C PHE A 802 -3.75 9.75 42.17
N TRP A 803 -4.59 9.76 41.14
CA TRP A 803 -6.02 10.01 41.30
C TRP A 803 -6.67 8.94 42.19
N ASN A 804 -7.69 9.33 42.95
CA ASN A 804 -8.54 8.40 43.68
C ASN A 804 -9.79 8.15 42.84
N TRP A 805 -9.99 6.92 42.38
CA TRP A 805 -11.11 6.58 41.51
C TRP A 805 -12.48 6.93 42.12
N THR A 806 -13.26 7.74 41.39
CA THR A 806 -14.65 8.08 41.71
C THR A 806 -15.61 7.90 40.53
N SER A 807 -15.09 7.66 39.32
CA SER A 807 -15.85 7.54 38.07
C SER A 807 -15.07 6.70 37.06
N ASP A 808 -15.77 6.03 36.15
CA ASP A 808 -15.17 5.38 34.98
C ASP A 808 -15.11 6.30 33.74
N ASN A 809 -15.70 7.50 33.83
CA ASN A 809 -15.48 8.61 32.93
C ASN A 809 -15.37 9.92 33.75
N PRO A 810 -14.18 10.23 34.31
CA PRO A 810 -13.97 11.44 35.10
C PRO A 810 -13.92 12.70 34.23
N ARG A 811 -14.16 13.86 34.84
CA ARG A 811 -13.91 15.16 34.20
C ARG A 811 -12.44 15.53 34.28
N LEU A 812 -11.97 16.33 33.33
CA LEU A 812 -10.61 16.85 33.29
C LEU A 812 -10.30 17.64 34.58
N SER A 813 -11.26 18.43 35.09
CA SER A 813 -11.21 19.11 36.40
C SER A 813 -10.74 18.24 37.56
N ASP A 814 -11.10 16.96 37.55
CA ASP A 814 -10.93 16.04 38.68
C ASP A 814 -9.58 15.32 38.63
N ILE A 815 -8.89 15.39 37.47
CA ILE A 815 -7.70 14.61 37.12
C ILE A 815 -6.51 15.44 36.64
N ARG A 816 -6.62 16.76 36.47
CA ARG A 816 -5.44 17.62 36.22
C ARG A 816 -4.39 17.47 37.33
N ARG A 817 -3.11 17.46 36.95
CA ARG A 817 -1.95 17.11 37.80
C ARG A 817 -1.98 15.66 38.31
N LYS A 818 -2.81 14.76 37.77
CA LYS A 818 -2.94 13.36 38.23
C LYS A 818 -2.48 12.31 37.23
N ILE A 819 -2.19 11.14 37.80
CA ILE A 819 -2.11 9.85 37.13
C ILE A 819 -3.45 9.14 37.34
N VAL A 820 -4.19 8.91 36.26
CA VAL A 820 -5.37 8.05 36.20
C VAL A 820 -4.92 6.64 35.87
N VAL A 821 -5.11 5.71 36.81
CA VAL A 821 -4.77 4.30 36.61
C VAL A 821 -5.82 3.64 35.71
N LEU A 822 -5.36 3.03 34.62
CA LEU A 822 -6.12 2.07 33.82
C LEU A 822 -5.68 0.67 34.27
N GLN A 823 -6.43 0.09 35.19
CA GLN A 823 -6.04 -1.10 35.94
C GLN A 823 -6.21 -2.37 35.10
N ASP A 824 -5.09 -3.04 34.80
CA ASP A 824 -4.99 -4.32 34.07
C ASP A 824 -4.29 -5.37 34.96
N PHE A 825 -4.66 -5.41 36.25
CA PHE A 825 -4.18 -6.34 37.26
C PHE A 825 -5.28 -6.64 38.30
N SER A 826 -5.22 -7.82 38.93
CA SER A 826 -6.21 -8.30 39.90
C SER A 826 -6.01 -7.72 41.30
N GLY A 827 -7.10 -7.50 42.04
CA GLY A 827 -7.09 -7.09 43.45
C GLY A 827 -7.99 -5.89 43.73
N SER A 828 -7.59 -5.06 44.69
CA SER A 828 -8.28 -3.81 45.05
C SER A 828 -8.41 -2.87 43.84
N ARG A 829 -9.53 -2.14 43.76
CA ARG A 829 -9.76 -1.16 42.69
C ARG A 829 -9.09 0.17 43.03
N PHE A 830 -8.06 0.53 42.26
CA PHE A 830 -7.38 1.82 42.37
C PHE A 830 -7.75 2.80 41.24
N GLY A 831 -8.32 2.29 40.15
CA GLY A 831 -8.55 3.04 38.93
C GLY A 831 -9.75 2.58 38.10
N ILE A 832 -9.78 3.05 36.86
CA ILE A 832 -10.72 2.62 35.82
C ILE A 832 -10.28 1.23 35.36
N SER A 833 -11.20 0.27 35.23
CA SER A 833 -10.82 -1.08 34.78
C SER A 833 -10.47 -1.07 33.30
N TYR A 834 -9.26 -1.53 32.93
CA TYR A 834 -8.79 -1.55 31.54
C TYR A 834 -9.73 -2.34 30.61
N HIS A 835 -10.42 -3.36 31.14
CA HIS A 835 -11.29 -4.22 30.37
C HIS A 835 -12.54 -3.50 29.80
N ILE A 836 -13.02 -2.40 30.40
CA ILE A 836 -14.25 -1.70 29.96
C ILE A 836 -14.06 -0.83 28.71
N LEU A 837 -12.82 -0.47 28.37
CA LEU A 837 -12.50 0.31 27.17
C LEU A 837 -12.85 -0.50 25.91
N ASN A 838 -13.37 0.14 24.87
CA ASN A 838 -13.57 -0.49 23.57
C ASN A 838 -12.20 -0.59 22.86
N LYS A 839 -11.76 -1.80 22.47
CA LYS A 839 -10.36 -2.07 22.10
C LYS A 839 -10.19 -2.78 20.76
N GLN A 840 -9.22 -2.33 19.97
CA GLN A 840 -8.57 -3.11 18.90
C GLN A 840 -7.15 -3.43 19.38
N ASP A 841 -6.81 -4.72 19.48
CA ASP A 841 -5.50 -5.21 19.92
C ASP A 841 -5.10 -6.50 19.16
N GLN A 842 -5.23 -6.48 17.83
CA GLN A 842 -4.73 -7.53 16.95
C GLN A 842 -3.25 -7.26 16.69
N TYR A 843 -2.36 -7.80 17.52
CA TYR A 843 -0.91 -7.53 17.43
C TYR A 843 -0.09 -8.69 16.81
N ASP A 844 -0.61 -9.91 16.76
CA ASP A 844 0.13 -11.11 16.36
C ASP A 844 0.01 -11.37 14.85
N LEU A 845 1.03 -10.98 14.08
CA LEU A 845 1.12 -11.21 12.64
C LEU A 845 1.96 -12.47 12.39
N ASN A 846 1.57 -13.31 11.42
CA ASN A 846 2.36 -14.46 10.98
C ASN A 846 3.45 -14.03 9.99
N THR A 847 3.18 -12.99 9.20
CA THR A 847 4.12 -12.38 8.25
C THR A 847 3.83 -10.90 8.01
N ASN A 848 4.77 -10.16 7.42
CA ASN A 848 4.57 -8.80 6.91
C ASN A 848 3.31 -8.62 6.01
N TRP A 849 2.86 -9.67 5.32
CA TRP A 849 1.68 -9.61 4.43
C TRP A 849 0.35 -9.44 5.19
N ASP A 850 0.33 -9.79 6.48
CA ASP A 850 -0.84 -9.67 7.33
C ASP A 850 -1.10 -8.20 7.73
N LEU A 851 -0.14 -7.30 7.48
CA LEU A 851 -0.20 -5.88 7.82
C LEU A 851 -1.45 -5.17 7.29
N HIS A 852 -1.86 -5.44 6.03
CA HIS A 852 -3.06 -4.82 5.48
C HIS A 852 -4.33 -5.44 6.07
N ASP A 853 -4.56 -6.73 5.83
CA ASP A 853 -5.87 -7.36 6.05
C ASP A 853 -6.13 -7.74 7.52
N TYR A 854 -5.08 -8.09 8.28
CA TYR A 854 -5.20 -8.53 9.69
C TYR A 854 -4.92 -7.42 10.70
N LYS A 855 -4.08 -6.43 10.37
CA LYS A 855 -3.73 -5.32 11.26
C LYS A 855 -4.41 -3.99 10.89
N TRP A 856 -4.21 -3.51 9.66
CA TRP A 856 -4.65 -2.18 9.25
C TRP A 856 -6.18 -2.09 9.08
N LEU A 857 -6.83 -3.00 8.34
CA LEU A 857 -8.28 -2.92 8.15
C LEU A 857 -9.07 -2.93 9.47
N PRO A 858 -8.74 -3.75 10.49
CA PRO A 858 -9.34 -3.63 11.82
C PRO A 858 -9.03 -2.30 12.53
N ALA A 859 -7.80 -1.76 12.43
CA ALA A 859 -7.45 -0.46 13.01
C ALA A 859 -8.24 0.68 12.38
N LYS A 860 -8.33 0.71 11.04
CA LYS A 860 -9.13 1.63 10.23
C LYS A 860 -10.61 1.57 10.61
N SER A 861 -11.17 0.36 10.73
CA SER A 861 -12.55 0.14 11.17
C SER A 861 -12.81 0.68 12.58
N HIS A 862 -11.85 0.51 13.51
CA HIS A 862 -11.98 0.99 14.88
C HIS A 862 -11.95 2.53 14.98
N LEU A 863 -11.19 3.23 14.12
CA LEU A 863 -11.23 4.70 14.00
C LEU A 863 -12.62 5.21 13.61
N TYR A 864 -13.23 4.63 12.56
CA TYR A 864 -14.59 4.99 12.17
C TYR A 864 -15.61 4.67 13.28
N ALA A 865 -15.51 3.50 13.92
CA ALA A 865 -16.39 3.13 15.03
C ALA A 865 -16.29 4.08 16.24
N ALA A 866 -15.09 4.58 16.55
CA ALA A 866 -14.87 5.59 17.60
C ALA A 866 -15.56 6.91 17.25
N ASN A 867 -15.34 7.39 16.02
CA ASN A 867 -15.92 8.64 15.50
C ASN A 867 -17.44 8.59 15.46
N ASP A 868 -18.03 7.53 14.92
CA ASP A 868 -19.48 7.38 14.79
C ASP A 868 -20.15 7.25 16.17
N SER A 869 -19.51 6.55 17.11
CA SER A 869 -19.93 6.49 18.51
C SER A 869 -19.96 7.90 19.12
N TYR A 870 -18.86 8.66 19.02
CA TYR A 870 -18.78 10.03 19.56
C TYR A 870 -19.81 10.99 18.93
N ASN A 871 -19.99 10.91 17.60
CA ASN A 871 -20.97 11.69 16.84
C ASN A 871 -22.43 11.35 17.18
N SER A 872 -22.71 10.11 17.63
CA SER A 872 -24.02 9.72 18.16
C SER A 872 -24.31 10.27 19.58
N GLY A 873 -23.36 10.99 20.18
CA GLY A 873 -23.43 11.48 21.56
C GLY A 873 -22.92 10.51 22.62
N SER A 874 -22.34 9.36 22.22
CA SER A 874 -21.68 8.44 23.14
C SER A 874 -20.40 9.08 23.70
N ARG A 875 -20.02 8.66 24.92
CA ARG A 875 -18.74 8.99 25.56
C ARG A 875 -18.02 7.73 26.07
N GLN A 876 -18.17 6.64 25.32
CA GLN A 876 -17.36 5.44 25.49
C GLN A 876 -15.91 5.73 25.09
N VAL A 877 -14.95 5.33 25.92
CA VAL A 877 -13.52 5.43 25.60
C VAL A 877 -13.13 4.30 24.63
N PHE A 878 -12.56 4.67 23.50
CA PHE A 878 -11.92 3.77 22.54
C PHE A 878 -10.40 3.76 22.74
N LEU A 879 -9.78 2.61 22.51
CA LEU A 879 -8.33 2.41 22.51
C LEU A 879 -7.94 1.52 21.31
N ASN A 880 -7.19 2.07 20.38
CA ASN A 880 -6.78 1.43 19.15
C ASN A 880 -5.26 1.24 19.16
N TYR A 881 -4.80 -0.01 19.22
CA TYR A 881 -3.37 -0.31 19.08
C TYR A 881 -3.00 -0.38 17.61
N LEU A 882 -2.07 0.48 17.19
CA LEU A 882 -1.48 0.45 15.85
C LEU A 882 -0.24 -0.46 15.78
N SER A 883 0.35 -0.80 16.93
CA SER A 883 1.50 -1.68 17.11
C SER A 883 1.24 -3.15 16.75
N GLY A 884 2.30 -3.91 16.45
CA GLY A 884 2.21 -5.34 16.14
C GLY A 884 3.58 -6.02 16.06
N SER A 885 3.62 -7.34 16.16
CA SER A 885 4.85 -8.14 16.13
C SER A 885 4.56 -9.59 15.68
N GLY A 886 5.33 -10.58 16.15
CA GLY A 886 5.24 -11.98 15.73
C GLY A 886 6.22 -12.29 14.61
N GLY A 887 5.72 -12.73 13.45
CA GLY A 887 6.46 -12.86 12.20
C GLY A 887 6.67 -11.54 11.44
N SER A 888 6.64 -10.42 12.14
CA SER A 888 6.93 -9.06 11.65
C SER A 888 7.54 -8.23 12.78
N PHE A 889 8.34 -7.22 12.44
CA PHE A 889 8.96 -6.33 13.44
C PHE A 889 8.04 -5.16 13.81
N PRO A 890 7.97 -4.74 15.09
CA PRO A 890 7.30 -3.51 15.52
C PRO A 890 7.55 -2.30 14.60
N TYR A 891 8.81 -2.01 14.26
CA TYR A 891 9.13 -0.89 13.37
C TYR A 891 8.48 -1.03 11.99
N PHE A 892 8.42 -2.24 11.43
CA PHE A 892 7.83 -2.52 10.13
C PHE A 892 6.31 -2.34 10.16
N VAL A 893 5.63 -2.80 11.22
CA VAL A 893 4.17 -2.67 11.34
C VAL A 893 3.74 -1.19 11.35
N VAL A 894 4.49 -0.32 12.02
CA VAL A 894 4.13 1.10 12.12
C VAL A 894 4.67 2.00 11.00
N SER A 895 5.67 1.56 10.23
CA SER A 895 6.27 2.35 9.13
C SER A 895 6.11 1.76 7.70
N GLY A 896 6.04 0.44 7.54
CA GLY A 896 6.20 -0.24 6.24
C GLY A 896 7.64 -0.22 5.70
N HIS A 897 8.60 0.33 6.44
CA HIS A 897 9.98 0.54 6.01
C HIS A 897 10.80 -0.76 6.00
N SER A 898 11.74 -0.86 5.07
CA SER A 898 12.67 -1.99 4.93
C SER A 898 13.64 -2.14 6.11
N SER A 899 13.92 -1.04 6.83
CA SER A 899 14.77 -0.97 8.03
C SER A 899 14.19 0.06 9.02
N PRO A 900 14.58 0.07 10.30
CA PRO A 900 13.99 0.98 11.30
C PRO A 900 14.28 2.47 11.10
N GLY A 901 15.00 2.91 10.06
CA GLY A 901 15.31 4.33 9.87
C GLY A 901 14.07 5.21 9.61
N THR A 902 14.02 6.39 10.21
CA THR A 902 12.94 7.38 10.03
C THR A 902 12.69 7.74 8.55
N ASP A 903 13.75 7.88 7.76
CA ASP A 903 13.69 8.17 6.31
C ASP A 903 13.84 6.92 5.42
N ALA A 904 13.81 5.71 5.99
CA ALA A 904 14.14 4.48 5.26
C ALA A 904 13.12 4.16 4.16
N SER A 905 13.59 3.58 3.05
CA SER A 905 12.74 3.18 1.93
C SER A 905 11.68 2.17 2.37
N ARG A 906 10.43 2.36 1.94
CA ARG A 906 9.36 1.35 2.07
C ARG A 906 9.76 0.01 1.47
N LEU A 907 9.26 -1.09 2.02
CA LEU A 907 9.45 -2.41 1.43
C LEU A 907 8.48 -2.60 0.25
N SER A 908 8.98 -3.14 -0.88
CA SER A 908 8.12 -3.58 -1.99
C SER A 908 7.20 -4.73 -1.56
N THR A 909 5.95 -4.75 -2.03
CA THR A 909 5.09 -5.94 -1.94
C THR A 909 5.31 -6.91 -3.10
N GLY A 910 6.16 -6.60 -4.09
CA GLY A 910 6.33 -7.40 -5.31
C GLY A 910 5.04 -7.55 -6.14
N LEU A 911 4.09 -6.63 -5.94
CA LEU A 911 2.89 -6.46 -6.72
C LEU A 911 2.99 -5.11 -7.45
N THR A 912 2.59 -5.08 -8.72
CA THR A 912 2.59 -3.87 -9.53
C THR A 912 1.23 -3.58 -10.14
N THR A 913 0.89 -2.30 -10.29
CA THR A 913 -0.26 -1.88 -11.11
C THR A 913 0.10 -1.97 -12.59
N PRO A 914 -0.87 -2.19 -13.50
CA PRO A 914 -2.29 -2.49 -13.25
C PRO A 914 -2.56 -3.96 -12.84
N ALA A 915 -1.59 -4.87 -13.01
CA ALA A 915 -1.76 -6.32 -12.81
C ALA A 915 -2.37 -6.75 -11.46
N PHE A 916 -2.14 -5.93 -10.43
CA PHE A 916 -2.66 -6.12 -9.07
C PHE A 916 -3.37 -4.85 -8.54
N GLU A 917 -3.97 -4.03 -9.41
CA GLU A 917 -4.50 -2.70 -9.06
C GLU A 917 -5.43 -2.66 -7.83
N GLY A 918 -6.33 -3.64 -7.70
CA GLY A 918 -7.25 -3.76 -6.56
C GLY A 918 -6.64 -4.33 -5.26
N TRP A 919 -5.35 -4.67 -5.24
CA TRP A 919 -4.68 -5.16 -4.03
C TRP A 919 -4.30 -4.01 -3.11
N TYR A 920 -4.44 -4.23 -1.80
CA TYR A 920 -3.99 -3.29 -0.75
C TYR A 920 -4.29 -1.83 -1.12
N PRO A 921 -5.57 -1.44 -1.33
CA PRO A 921 -5.93 -0.15 -1.92
C PRO A 921 -5.50 1.05 -1.09
N ASP A 922 -5.28 0.88 0.21
CA ASP A 922 -4.75 1.93 1.10
C ASP A 922 -3.22 2.09 1.01
N PHE A 923 -2.50 1.14 0.39
CA PHE A 923 -1.04 1.21 0.24
C PHE A 923 -0.61 2.07 -0.95
N PRO A 924 0.50 2.82 -0.86
CA PRO A 924 0.97 3.74 -1.89
C PRO A 924 1.42 3.00 -3.15
N ARG A 925 1.24 3.69 -4.29
CA ARG A 925 1.77 3.28 -5.59
C ARG A 925 3.03 4.12 -5.85
N VAL A 926 4.19 3.49 -5.79
CA VAL A 926 5.52 4.12 -5.86
C VAL A 926 6.30 3.62 -7.08
N ASP A 927 7.46 4.21 -7.33
CA ASP A 927 8.40 3.80 -8.40
C ASP A 927 7.71 3.64 -9.77
N CYS A 928 6.77 4.56 -10.05
CA CYS A 928 5.92 4.55 -11.23
C CYS A 928 6.71 4.88 -12.51
N PHE A 929 6.89 3.90 -13.38
CA PHE A 929 7.42 4.09 -14.73
C PHE A 929 6.41 3.59 -15.78
N ILE A 930 6.13 4.39 -16.81
CA ILE A 930 5.12 4.13 -17.86
C ILE A 930 3.72 3.72 -17.36
N GLY A 931 3.36 4.14 -16.13
CA GLY A 931 2.12 3.74 -15.46
C GLY A 931 2.10 2.28 -14.99
N ILE A 932 3.26 1.64 -14.86
CA ILE A 932 3.50 0.47 -14.01
C ILE A 932 4.06 1.02 -12.71
N CYS A 933 3.37 0.85 -11.59
CA CYS A 933 3.83 1.30 -10.27
C CYS A 933 3.96 0.11 -9.32
N THR A 934 4.99 0.12 -8.49
CA THR A 934 5.15 -0.82 -7.38
C THR A 934 4.15 -0.49 -6.27
N ILE A 935 3.44 -1.49 -5.78
CA ILE A 935 2.67 -1.38 -4.52
C ILE A 935 3.68 -1.62 -3.40
N ALA A 936 3.92 -0.62 -2.56
CA ALA A 936 4.83 -0.73 -1.41
C ALA A 936 4.03 -0.89 -0.12
N PHE A 937 4.61 -1.54 0.90
CA PHE A 937 4.03 -1.60 2.24
C PHE A 937 3.99 -0.20 2.87
N GLU A 938 2.90 0.10 3.58
CA GLU A 938 2.76 1.34 4.37
C GLU A 938 2.39 0.99 5.81
N GLY A 939 3.00 1.68 6.76
CA GLY A 939 2.82 1.42 8.17
C GLY A 939 1.57 2.05 8.78
N THR A 940 1.09 1.45 9.87
CA THR A 940 -0.13 1.88 10.56
C THR A 940 -0.08 3.33 11.06
N ASN A 941 1.08 3.86 11.48
CA ASN A 941 1.19 5.27 11.91
C ASN A 941 0.92 6.24 10.75
N ILE A 942 1.53 5.96 9.59
CA ILE A 942 1.41 6.78 8.37
C ILE A 942 -0.02 6.69 7.84
N LEU A 943 -0.57 5.48 7.74
CA LEU A 943 -1.95 5.24 7.31
C LEU A 943 -2.97 5.91 8.24
N THR A 944 -2.80 5.86 9.58
CA THR A 944 -3.68 6.58 10.51
C THR A 944 -3.54 8.09 10.38
N SER A 945 -2.32 8.64 10.24
CA SER A 945 -2.13 10.09 10.04
C SER A 945 -2.85 10.56 8.79
N ASN A 946 -2.62 9.90 7.66
CA ASN A 946 -3.19 10.25 6.37
C ASN A 946 -4.72 10.09 6.36
N LEU A 947 -5.26 9.10 7.07
CA LEU A 947 -6.70 8.93 7.23
C LEU A 947 -7.33 10.05 8.07
N ILE A 948 -6.66 10.51 9.13
CA ILE A 948 -7.10 11.64 9.97
C ILE A 948 -7.01 12.97 9.20
N GLU A 949 -5.98 13.16 8.37
CA GLU A 949 -5.81 14.37 7.56
C GLU A 949 -6.81 14.44 6.39
N ALA A 950 -7.14 13.29 5.77
CA ALA A 950 -8.03 13.22 4.61
C ALA A 950 -9.54 13.17 4.95
N ASN A 951 -9.92 13.03 6.22
CA ASN A 951 -11.31 12.88 6.66
C ASN A 951 -11.60 13.80 7.85
N ASN A 952 -12.80 14.38 7.91
CA ASN A 952 -13.21 15.23 9.03
C ASN A 952 -13.63 14.40 10.27
N PHE A 953 -12.65 13.75 10.91
CA PHE A 953 -12.81 13.06 12.19
C PHE A 953 -13.04 14.06 13.32
N ASN A 954 -14.02 13.78 14.18
CA ASN A 954 -14.28 14.55 15.41
C ASN A 954 -13.67 13.88 16.65
N TYR A 955 -13.42 12.57 16.59
CA TYR A 955 -12.87 11.78 17.69
C TYR A 955 -12.24 10.47 17.16
N VAL A 956 -11.08 10.11 17.69
CA VAL A 956 -10.38 8.84 17.40
C VAL A 956 -10.07 8.02 18.65
N GLY A 957 -10.33 8.56 19.85
CA GLY A 957 -10.02 7.93 21.13
C GLY A 957 -8.52 7.86 21.41
N ILE A 958 -8.10 6.88 22.20
CA ILE A 958 -6.69 6.64 22.50
C ILE A 958 -6.05 5.88 21.34
N ILE A 959 -5.00 6.44 20.76
CA ILE A 959 -4.18 5.76 19.74
C ILE A 959 -2.86 5.35 20.40
N ALA A 960 -2.67 4.06 20.62
CA ALA A 960 -1.45 3.52 21.23
C ALA A 960 -0.58 2.87 20.16
N THR A 961 0.69 3.29 20.04
CA THR A 961 1.56 2.81 18.96
C THR A 961 3.04 2.72 19.33
N ASP A 962 3.80 2.04 18.48
CA ASP A 962 5.25 2.03 18.47
C ASP A 962 5.77 3.24 17.65
N PHE A 963 6.91 3.80 18.05
CA PHE A 963 7.65 4.84 17.29
C PHE A 963 6.82 6.00 16.69
N PRO A 964 5.94 6.69 17.46
CA PRO A 964 5.10 7.76 16.94
C PRO A 964 5.92 9.02 16.61
N GLY A 965 5.80 9.49 15.37
CA GLY A 965 6.35 10.77 14.93
C GLY A 965 5.44 11.96 15.25
N GLY A 966 6.01 13.17 15.20
CA GLY A 966 5.33 14.41 15.63
C GLY A 966 4.07 14.78 14.84
N GLY A 967 3.97 14.36 13.59
CA GLY A 967 2.77 14.54 12.76
C GLY A 967 1.57 13.76 13.30
N LEU A 968 1.74 12.47 13.59
CA LEU A 968 0.68 11.63 14.15
C LEU A 968 0.26 12.12 15.54
N ILE A 969 1.25 12.42 16.41
CA ILE A 969 0.99 12.97 17.75
C ILE A 969 0.20 14.29 17.65
N GLY A 970 0.65 15.21 16.78
CA GLY A 970 -0.02 16.47 16.53
C GLY A 970 -1.45 16.30 16.01
N ASN A 971 -1.67 15.41 15.05
CA ASN A 971 -3.00 15.16 14.47
C ASN A 971 -3.98 14.61 15.50
N ILE A 972 -3.57 13.65 16.35
CA ILE A 972 -4.42 13.14 17.43
C ILE A 972 -4.74 14.25 18.46
N ILE A 973 -3.77 15.11 18.80
CA ILE A 973 -3.98 16.27 19.67
C ILE A 973 -4.99 17.25 19.03
N ASN A 974 -4.86 17.54 17.74
CA ASN A 974 -5.71 18.50 17.00
C ASN A 974 -7.21 18.13 17.03
N MET A 975 -7.55 16.83 17.08
CA MET A 975 -8.93 16.34 17.22
C MET A 975 -9.64 16.92 18.46
N ASN A 976 -8.90 17.21 19.53
CA ASN A 976 -9.46 17.76 20.77
C ASN A 976 -9.88 19.23 20.66
N SER A 977 -9.65 19.89 19.52
CA SER A 977 -10.02 21.30 19.34
C SER A 977 -11.54 21.53 19.37
N GLY A 978 -12.34 20.54 18.98
CA GLY A 978 -13.80 20.54 19.13
C GLY A 978 -14.30 20.29 20.56
N VAL A 979 -13.41 19.93 21.50
CA VAL A 979 -13.75 19.65 22.92
C VAL A 979 -13.87 20.94 23.75
N GLY A 980 -13.72 22.09 23.09
CA GLY A 980 -13.96 23.42 23.65
C GLY A 980 -12.74 24.01 24.35
N ILE A 981 -12.44 25.27 23.99
CA ILE A 981 -11.46 26.10 24.69
C ILE A 981 -11.91 26.39 26.12
N GLN A 982 -10.98 26.38 27.08
CA GLN A 982 -11.22 26.76 28.47
C GLN A 982 -11.81 28.18 28.55
N GLU A 983 -12.88 28.38 29.34
CA GLU A 983 -13.42 29.72 29.57
C GLU A 983 -12.38 30.62 30.24
N GLY A 984 -12.15 31.80 29.66
CA GLY A 984 -11.03 32.65 30.05
C GLY A 984 -10.93 33.91 29.21
N VAL A 985 -9.83 34.64 29.36
CA VAL A 985 -9.52 35.83 28.57
C VAL A 985 -8.28 35.57 27.75
N TYR A 986 -8.31 35.97 26.48
CA TYR A 986 -7.27 35.68 25.50
C TYR A 986 -6.97 36.92 24.64
N GLN A 987 -5.71 37.06 24.22
CA GLN A 987 -5.38 37.83 23.01
C GLN A 987 -5.44 36.88 21.82
N MET A 988 -6.00 37.33 20.70
CA MET A 988 -5.99 36.60 19.43
C MET A 988 -4.79 37.09 18.61
N VAL A 989 -3.68 36.38 18.65
CA VAL A 989 -2.40 36.74 17.99
C VAL A 989 -2.36 36.18 16.57
N SER A 990 -2.13 37.01 15.55
CA SER A 990 -2.17 36.57 14.15
C SER A 990 -0.94 35.75 13.74
N ALA A 991 -1.16 34.67 12.98
CA ALA A 991 -0.10 33.85 12.39
C ALA A 991 0.66 34.52 11.23
N LEU A 992 0.34 35.77 10.89
CA LEU A 992 1.09 36.56 9.90
C LEU A 992 2.45 37.03 10.42
N ASN A 993 2.57 37.29 11.72
CA ASN A 993 3.81 37.79 12.34
C ASN A 993 3.99 37.39 13.82
N ASP A 994 3.11 36.54 14.38
CA ASP A 994 3.10 36.07 15.78
C ASP A 994 3.17 37.19 16.85
N SER A 995 2.83 38.43 16.49
CA SER A 995 3.04 39.61 17.34
C SER A 995 1.93 40.67 17.27
N SER A 996 1.24 40.82 16.14
CA SER A 996 0.03 41.64 16.05
C SER A 996 -1.20 40.87 16.54
N VAL A 997 -2.14 41.59 17.16
CA VAL A 997 -3.33 41.05 17.82
C VAL A 997 -4.62 41.72 17.36
N VAL A 998 -5.74 41.02 17.48
CA VAL A 998 -7.08 41.55 17.23
C VAL A 998 -7.45 42.59 18.29
N ASP A 999 -7.72 43.82 17.85
CA ASP A 999 -7.88 45.04 18.64
C ASP A 999 -9.23 45.71 18.36
N LEU A 1000 -9.98 46.04 19.41
CA LEU A 1000 -11.20 46.85 19.33
C LEU A 1000 -10.88 48.35 19.34
N ASN A 1001 -11.17 49.02 18.22
CA ASN A 1001 -11.21 50.48 18.17
C ASN A 1001 -12.42 51.02 18.95
N GLN A 1002 -12.17 51.39 20.20
CA GLN A 1002 -13.16 51.91 21.16
C GLN A 1002 -13.86 53.21 20.71
N THR A 1003 -13.40 53.88 19.64
CA THR A 1003 -14.02 55.13 19.15
C THR A 1003 -15.14 54.92 18.13
N ASN A 1004 -15.15 53.76 17.45
CA ASN A 1004 -16.09 53.47 16.35
C ASN A 1004 -16.56 52.01 16.30
N GLU A 1005 -16.30 51.22 17.36
CA GLU A 1005 -16.67 49.80 17.52
C GLU A 1005 -16.08 48.84 16.48
N ASN A 1006 -15.18 49.31 15.61
CA ASN A 1006 -14.57 48.50 14.55
C ASN A 1006 -13.43 47.62 15.08
N VAL A 1007 -13.26 46.42 14.52
CA VAL A 1007 -12.20 45.48 14.93
C VAL A 1007 -11.10 45.45 13.88
N THR A 1008 -9.85 45.58 14.34
CA THR A 1008 -8.66 45.75 13.49
C THR A 1008 -7.50 44.89 14.00
N LEU A 1009 -6.50 44.64 13.17
CA LEU A 1009 -5.22 44.10 13.58
C LEU A 1009 -4.32 45.25 14.06
N TRP A 1010 -3.68 45.09 15.23
CA TRP A 1010 -2.79 46.10 15.81
C TRP A 1010 -1.61 45.47 16.57
N SER A 1011 -0.48 46.17 16.63
CA SER A 1011 0.70 45.78 17.42
C SER A 1011 0.35 45.60 18.89
N ASN A 1012 0.73 44.46 19.48
CA ASN A 1012 0.37 44.12 20.85
C ASN A 1012 0.93 45.14 21.86
N ASN A 1013 0.05 45.68 22.71
CA ASN A 1013 0.35 46.60 23.80
C ASN A 1013 -0.21 46.13 25.16
N GLY A 1014 -0.83 44.93 25.21
CA GLY A 1014 -1.46 44.34 26.40
C GLY A 1014 -2.79 44.97 26.82
N GLY A 1015 -3.31 45.95 26.07
CA GLY A 1015 -4.50 46.72 26.45
C GLY A 1015 -5.79 45.88 26.54
N GLY A 1016 -6.74 46.34 27.36
CA GLY A 1016 -8.05 45.67 27.51
C GLY A 1016 -8.89 45.61 26.22
N ASN A 1017 -8.59 46.46 25.23
CA ASN A 1017 -9.14 46.43 23.87
C ASN A 1017 -8.55 45.32 22.99
N GLN A 1018 -7.42 44.73 23.39
CA GLN A 1018 -6.76 43.58 22.76
C GLN A 1018 -7.02 42.27 23.53
N ALA A 1019 -7.83 42.31 24.59
CA ALA A 1019 -8.15 41.20 25.47
C ALA A 1019 -9.63 40.82 25.35
N TRP A 1020 -9.89 39.55 25.07
CA TRP A 1020 -11.20 39.04 24.68
C TRP A 1020 -11.59 37.85 25.56
N LYS A 1021 -12.76 37.94 26.19
CA LYS A 1021 -13.29 36.96 27.13
C LYS A 1021 -14.17 35.95 26.39
N PHE A 1022 -13.69 34.71 26.32
CA PHE A 1022 -14.38 33.58 25.69
C PHE A 1022 -15.35 32.98 26.72
N VAL A 1023 -16.65 33.07 26.43
CA VAL A 1023 -17.73 32.48 27.24
C VAL A 1023 -18.47 31.46 26.39
N TYR A 1024 -18.62 30.23 26.89
CA TYR A 1024 -19.20 29.12 26.14
C TYR A 1024 -20.71 29.04 26.32
N ASP A 1025 -21.46 28.84 25.22
CA ASP A 1025 -22.90 28.54 25.26
C ASP A 1025 -23.15 27.09 24.83
N SER A 1026 -23.37 26.23 25.83
CA SER A 1026 -23.61 24.80 25.65
C SER A 1026 -24.88 24.45 24.86
N ASN A 1027 -25.79 25.41 24.63
CA ASN A 1027 -26.99 25.20 23.80
C ASN A 1027 -26.74 25.52 22.32
N ARG A 1028 -25.63 26.23 22.03
CA ARG A 1028 -25.23 26.65 20.68
C ARG A 1028 -23.95 25.97 20.20
N SER A 1029 -23.24 25.26 21.08
CA SER A 1029 -21.91 24.67 20.84
C SER A 1029 -20.90 25.70 20.31
N ALA A 1030 -20.97 26.94 20.82
CA ALA A 1030 -20.24 28.08 20.31
C ALA A 1030 -19.90 29.09 21.41
N TYR A 1031 -18.93 29.97 21.14
CA TYR A 1031 -18.41 30.96 22.06
C TYR A 1031 -18.96 32.35 21.76
N GLN A 1032 -19.40 33.03 22.81
CA GLN A 1032 -19.58 34.47 22.80
C GLN A 1032 -18.27 35.15 23.23
N ILE A 1033 -17.63 35.86 22.31
CA ILE A 1033 -16.34 36.52 22.50
C ILE A 1033 -16.59 37.98 22.90
N LYS A 1034 -16.43 38.31 24.19
CA LYS A 1034 -16.69 39.64 24.78
C LYS A 1034 -15.43 40.48 24.84
N SER A 1035 -15.52 41.79 24.65
CA SER A 1035 -14.38 42.69 24.88
C SER A 1035 -14.16 42.94 26.37
N ILE A 1036 -12.90 42.97 26.84
CA ILE A 1036 -12.58 43.40 28.21
C ILE A 1036 -12.64 44.92 28.37
N ALA A 1037 -12.38 45.69 27.31
CA ALA A 1037 -12.54 47.15 27.34
C ALA A 1037 -14.02 47.58 27.58
N ASN A 1038 -14.98 46.76 27.15
CA ASN A 1038 -16.40 46.95 27.40
C ASN A 1038 -17.14 45.61 27.32
N GLU A 1039 -17.43 44.97 28.47
CA GLU A 1039 -18.07 43.64 28.51
C GLU A 1039 -19.50 43.59 27.91
N ASN A 1040 -20.10 44.74 27.59
CA ASN A 1040 -21.38 44.80 26.87
C ASN A 1040 -21.22 44.50 25.37
N LEU A 1041 -20.00 44.64 24.81
CA LEU A 1041 -19.71 44.46 23.39
C LEU A 1041 -19.15 43.06 23.11
N VAL A 1042 -19.67 42.44 22.04
CA VAL A 1042 -19.31 41.09 21.57
C VAL A 1042 -18.86 41.12 20.12
N LEU A 1043 -17.85 40.31 19.79
CA LEU A 1043 -17.34 40.15 18.43
C LEU A 1043 -18.47 39.68 17.51
N THR A 1044 -18.76 40.46 16.46
CA THR A 1044 -19.98 40.35 15.64
C THR A 1044 -19.63 40.42 14.17
N TRP A 1045 -20.13 39.48 13.36
CA TRP A 1045 -20.08 39.60 11.90
C TRP A 1045 -21.23 40.46 11.37
N ALA A 1046 -20.92 41.63 10.83
CA ALA A 1046 -21.88 42.66 10.43
C ALA A 1046 -22.44 42.45 9.00
N HIS A 1047 -22.88 41.23 8.69
CA HIS A 1047 -23.49 40.83 7.41
C HIS A 1047 -24.72 41.67 7.00
N TYR A 1048 -25.36 42.33 7.96
CA TYR A 1048 -26.50 43.24 7.81
C TYR A 1048 -26.10 44.69 7.50
N SER A 1049 -24.81 45.02 7.49
CA SER A 1049 -24.31 46.38 7.21
C SER A 1049 -24.04 46.62 5.72
N SER A 1050 -23.63 47.85 5.36
CA SER A 1050 -23.19 48.20 4.01
C SER A 1050 -21.87 47.53 3.61
N ASN A 1051 -21.02 47.16 4.58
CA ASN A 1051 -19.82 46.35 4.37
C ASN A 1051 -20.06 44.96 4.97
N ARG A 1052 -20.64 44.07 4.17
CA ARG A 1052 -21.17 42.77 4.63
C ARG A 1052 -20.12 41.82 5.19
N ASP A 1053 -18.85 42.05 4.86
CA ASP A 1053 -17.75 41.21 5.28
C ASP A 1053 -17.10 41.73 6.57
N ASN A 1054 -17.53 42.88 7.11
CA ASN A 1054 -16.88 43.52 8.25
C ASN A 1054 -17.15 42.81 9.58
N VAL A 1055 -16.14 42.82 10.47
CA VAL A 1055 -16.26 42.36 11.86
C VAL A 1055 -16.04 43.53 12.82
N ILE A 1056 -16.95 43.63 13.79
CA ILE A 1056 -17.09 44.75 14.73
C ILE A 1056 -17.46 44.22 16.12
N ALA A 1057 -17.37 45.03 17.18
CA ALA A 1057 -17.84 44.63 18.51
C ALA A 1057 -19.13 45.39 18.87
N THR A 1058 -20.29 44.72 18.84
CA THR A 1058 -21.61 45.36 19.08
C THR A 1058 -22.25 44.90 20.38
N SER A 1059 -23.26 45.64 20.86
CA SER A 1059 -24.04 45.23 22.04
C SER A 1059 -24.63 43.83 21.86
N ASN A 1060 -24.48 42.97 22.88
CA ASN A 1060 -25.00 41.60 22.84
C ASN A 1060 -26.54 41.55 22.68
N ARG A 1061 -26.98 40.87 21.63
CA ARG A 1061 -28.37 40.60 21.23
C ARG A 1061 -28.67 39.09 21.12
N TYR A 1062 -27.68 38.23 21.38
CA TYR A 1062 -27.77 36.77 21.31
C TYR A 1062 -28.13 36.19 19.92
N GLY A 1063 -27.91 36.96 18.86
CA GLY A 1063 -28.01 36.52 17.45
C GLY A 1063 -26.83 35.63 17.05
N ALA A 1064 -27.04 34.74 16.08
CA ALA A 1064 -26.05 33.72 15.67
C ALA A 1064 -24.74 34.36 15.17
N GLU A 1065 -24.82 35.55 14.59
CA GLU A 1065 -23.69 36.32 14.07
C GLU A 1065 -22.74 36.86 15.17
N GLN A 1066 -23.15 36.77 16.44
CA GLN A 1066 -22.37 37.13 17.63
C GLN A 1066 -21.77 35.91 18.36
N TYR A 1067 -21.87 34.72 17.76
CA TYR A 1067 -21.26 33.49 18.26
C TYR A 1067 -20.23 32.97 17.25
N TRP A 1068 -19.13 32.45 17.79
CA TRP A 1068 -18.00 31.95 17.01
C TRP A 1068 -17.67 30.53 17.42
N ILE A 1069 -17.23 29.73 16.46
CA ILE A 1069 -16.81 28.34 16.62
C ILE A 1069 -15.29 28.32 16.34
N PRO A 1070 -14.45 28.34 17.39
CA PRO A 1070 -13.02 28.18 17.24
C PRO A 1070 -12.68 26.75 16.85
N GLU A 1071 -11.69 26.58 15.99
CA GLU A 1071 -11.30 25.30 15.42
C GLU A 1071 -9.79 25.33 15.15
N HIS A 1072 -9.06 24.31 15.61
CA HIS A 1072 -7.59 24.34 15.54
C HIS A 1072 -7.08 23.98 14.14
N THR A 1073 -5.95 24.57 13.78
CA THR A 1073 -5.35 24.49 12.43
C THR A 1073 -3.91 23.95 12.47
N GLY A 1074 -3.53 23.31 13.57
CA GLY A 1074 -2.15 22.93 13.87
C GLY A 1074 -1.36 24.06 14.54
N GLY A 1075 -0.16 23.74 15.05
CA GLY A 1075 0.84 24.71 15.53
C GLY A 1075 0.44 25.63 16.70
N GLY A 1076 -0.70 25.38 17.36
CA GLY A 1076 -1.25 26.28 18.38
C GLY A 1076 -2.15 27.41 17.85
N TYR A 1077 -2.53 27.37 16.57
CA TYR A 1077 -3.39 28.39 15.95
C TYR A 1077 -4.80 27.86 15.69
N TYR A 1078 -5.79 28.74 15.82
CA TYR A 1078 -7.20 28.49 15.56
C TYR A 1078 -7.71 29.35 14.41
N ARG A 1079 -8.60 28.81 13.57
CA ARG A 1079 -9.55 29.63 12.81
C ARG A 1079 -10.79 29.87 13.66
N LEU A 1080 -11.45 31.00 13.44
CA LEU A 1080 -12.66 31.39 14.18
C LEU A 1080 -13.82 31.48 13.19
N ARG A 1081 -14.62 30.41 13.07
CA ARG A 1081 -15.79 30.35 12.18
C ARG A 1081 -16.99 31.06 12.82
N ASN A 1082 -17.91 31.60 12.04
CA ASN A 1082 -19.09 32.29 12.59
C ASN A 1082 -20.31 31.35 12.65
N SER A 1083 -21.13 31.43 13.69
CA SER A 1083 -22.30 30.53 13.83
C SER A 1083 -23.47 30.88 12.91
N ALA A 1084 -23.51 32.07 12.28
CA ALA A 1084 -24.50 32.41 11.26
C ALA A 1084 -24.14 31.89 9.85
N ASN A 1085 -22.84 31.71 9.56
CA ASN A 1085 -22.36 30.99 8.39
C ASN A 1085 -21.02 30.31 8.72
N PRO A 1086 -21.00 28.98 8.89
CA PRO A 1086 -19.79 28.25 9.24
C PRO A 1086 -18.79 28.03 8.09
N ASP A 1087 -19.06 28.45 6.85
CA ASP A 1087 -18.15 28.18 5.70
C ASP A 1087 -17.00 29.20 5.59
N GLY A 1088 -17.04 30.26 6.38
CA GLY A 1088 -15.99 31.27 6.48
C GLY A 1088 -15.46 31.46 7.91
N ALA A 1089 -14.40 32.26 8.01
CA ALA A 1089 -13.69 32.52 9.25
C ALA A 1089 -13.30 33.99 9.41
N LEU A 1090 -12.88 34.36 10.62
CA LEU A 1090 -12.18 35.62 10.90
C LEU A 1090 -10.92 35.74 10.02
N ASP A 1091 -10.74 36.88 9.38
CA ASP A 1091 -9.72 37.09 8.33
C ASP A 1091 -9.07 38.48 8.48
N VAL A 1092 -7.74 38.56 8.37
CA VAL A 1092 -7.00 39.83 8.25
C VAL A 1092 -6.94 40.25 6.78
N ILE A 1093 -7.59 41.38 6.44
CA ILE A 1093 -7.74 41.80 5.04
C ILE A 1093 -6.39 41.90 4.31
N GLY A 1094 -6.29 41.23 3.16
CA GLY A 1094 -5.10 41.27 2.30
C GLY A 1094 -3.82 40.70 2.91
N SER A 1095 -3.90 39.97 4.04
CA SER A 1095 -2.73 39.52 4.81
C SER A 1095 -1.80 40.65 5.32
N SER A 1096 -2.29 41.90 5.42
CA SER A 1096 -1.46 43.01 5.91
C SER A 1096 -1.21 42.92 7.41
N THR A 1097 -0.01 43.31 7.84
CA THR A 1097 0.38 43.40 9.26
C THR A 1097 0.39 44.83 9.79
N GLU A 1098 -0.02 45.81 8.98
CA GLU A 1098 -0.04 47.23 9.35
C GLU A 1098 -1.09 47.53 10.44
N ASN A 1099 -0.76 48.44 11.35
CA ASN A 1099 -1.65 48.87 12.42
C ASN A 1099 -2.92 49.53 11.87
N GLY A 1100 -4.07 48.95 12.20
CA GLY A 1100 -5.38 49.40 11.71
C GLY A 1100 -5.90 48.63 10.50
N THR A 1101 -5.16 47.62 10.03
CA THR A 1101 -5.64 46.65 9.02
C THR A 1101 -6.97 46.05 9.49
N ASN A 1102 -7.98 46.02 8.62
CA ASN A 1102 -9.34 45.65 9.02
C ASN A 1102 -9.50 44.14 9.25
N ILE A 1103 -10.30 43.74 10.23
CA ILE A 1103 -10.70 42.34 10.42
C ILE A 1103 -12.05 42.10 9.71
N LEU A 1104 -12.10 41.04 8.92
CA LEU A 1104 -13.25 40.60 8.16
C LEU A 1104 -13.74 39.22 8.64
N TYR A 1105 -14.91 38.84 8.14
CA TYR A 1105 -15.33 37.47 7.90
C TYR A 1105 -15.10 37.19 6.42
N TRP A 1106 -14.44 36.09 6.08
CA TRP A 1106 -14.15 35.71 4.69
C TRP A 1106 -14.25 34.20 4.47
N SER A 1107 -14.46 33.77 3.22
CA SER A 1107 -14.44 32.35 2.85
C SER A 1107 -13.11 31.69 3.21
N TYR A 1108 -13.15 30.48 3.74
CA TYR A 1108 -11.93 29.79 4.18
C TYR A 1108 -10.97 29.48 3.01
N ASN A 1109 -9.69 29.81 3.19
CA ASN A 1109 -8.62 29.56 2.20
C ASN A 1109 -7.36 28.88 2.80
N GLY A 1110 -7.27 28.74 4.12
CA GLY A 1110 -6.15 28.08 4.81
C GLY A 1110 -4.85 28.89 4.92
N ALA A 1111 -4.83 30.15 4.47
CA ALA A 1111 -3.68 31.04 4.62
C ALA A 1111 -3.55 31.59 6.06
N ASN A 1112 -2.40 32.20 6.37
CA ASN A 1112 -2.07 32.62 7.74
C ASN A 1112 -2.84 33.85 8.23
N ASN A 1113 -3.51 34.59 7.34
CA ASN A 1113 -4.41 35.69 7.70
C ASN A 1113 -5.71 35.20 8.36
N GLN A 1114 -6.02 33.90 8.29
CA GLN A 1114 -7.20 33.28 8.92
C GLN A 1114 -6.87 32.47 10.19
N LYS A 1115 -5.64 32.58 10.71
CA LYS A 1115 -5.12 31.78 11.82
C LYS A 1115 -4.69 32.65 12.99
N PHE A 1116 -5.18 32.33 14.18
CA PHE A 1116 -4.95 33.10 15.40
C PHE A 1116 -4.56 32.19 16.58
N LYS A 1117 -3.43 32.49 17.22
CA LYS A 1117 -2.98 31.83 18.46
C LYS A 1117 -3.66 32.49 19.65
N LEU A 1118 -4.34 31.70 20.47
CA LEU A 1118 -5.07 32.18 21.65
C LEU A 1118 -4.13 32.27 22.86
N LYS A 1119 -3.61 33.46 23.12
CA LYS A 1119 -2.69 33.71 24.24
C LYS A 1119 -3.48 34.10 25.48
N ALA A 1120 -3.54 33.24 26.50
CA ALA A 1120 -4.26 33.50 27.74
C ALA A 1120 -3.78 34.77 28.46
N VAL A 1121 -4.71 35.47 29.13
CA VAL A 1121 -4.54 36.75 29.81
C VAL A 1121 -5.19 36.68 31.19
N ASN A 1122 -4.43 37.00 32.24
CA ASN A 1122 -4.97 37.09 33.59
C ASN A 1122 -5.68 38.45 33.79
N ILE A 1123 -6.76 38.47 34.58
CA ILE A 1123 -7.51 39.68 34.94
C ILE A 1123 -7.51 39.84 36.46
N TYR A 1124 -7.16 41.04 36.93
CA TYR A 1124 -7.30 41.44 38.34
C TYR A 1124 -8.18 42.70 38.44
N GLY A 1125 -9.22 42.66 39.26
CA GLY A 1125 -10.11 43.81 39.50
C GLY A 1125 -10.86 44.33 38.26
N GLY A 1126 -11.00 43.52 37.21
CA GLY A 1126 -11.58 43.93 35.93
C GLY A 1126 -10.61 44.60 34.95
N GLN A 1127 -9.30 44.60 35.25
CA GLN A 1127 -8.25 45.07 34.34
C GLN A 1127 -7.23 43.95 34.07
N VAL A 1128 -6.48 44.06 32.97
CA VAL A 1128 -5.44 43.09 32.60
C VAL A 1128 -4.33 43.08 33.65
N GLU A 1129 -3.86 41.90 34.04
CA GLU A 1129 -2.75 41.76 34.98
C GLU A 1129 -1.46 42.34 34.37
N GLY A 1130 -0.78 43.21 35.11
CA GLY A 1130 0.51 43.77 34.71
C GLY A 1130 0.88 45.09 35.38
N ILE A 1131 2.05 45.59 34.98
CA ILE A 1131 2.62 46.86 35.41
C ILE A 1131 2.42 47.88 34.29
N TYR A 1132 1.54 48.84 34.51
CA TYR A 1132 1.22 49.89 33.55
C TYR A 1132 2.18 51.07 33.77
N LEU A 1133 3.06 51.35 32.82
CA LEU A 1133 3.93 52.52 32.81
C LEU A 1133 3.32 53.64 31.96
N TYR A 1134 3.37 54.88 32.45
CA TYR A 1134 2.76 56.05 31.83
C TYR A 1134 3.79 57.17 31.59
N ALA A 1135 3.75 57.78 30.41
CA ALA A 1135 4.63 58.89 30.03
C ALA A 1135 4.34 60.21 30.79
N ALA A 1136 3.15 60.34 31.39
CA ALA A 1136 2.77 61.49 32.21
C ALA A 1136 2.41 61.09 33.65
N ALA A 1137 2.39 62.08 34.55
CA ALA A 1137 1.93 61.90 35.92
C ALA A 1137 0.40 61.68 35.99
N ASN A 1138 -0.07 61.18 37.13
CA ASN A 1138 -1.47 60.84 37.42
C ASN A 1138 -2.09 59.81 36.46
N TYR A 1139 -1.28 58.90 35.92
CA TYR A 1139 -1.69 57.82 35.02
C TYR A 1139 -2.29 58.32 33.68
N ALA A 1140 -1.79 59.46 33.20
CA ALA A 1140 -2.21 60.08 31.95
C ALA A 1140 -1.32 59.65 30.76
N GLU A 1141 -1.79 59.99 29.55
CA GLU A 1141 -1.14 59.70 28.26
C GLU A 1141 -0.99 58.20 27.92
N LYS A 1142 -0.31 57.91 26.80
CA LYS A 1142 -0.12 56.56 26.27
C LYS A 1142 0.72 55.75 27.26
N SER A 1143 0.30 54.51 27.50
CA SER A 1143 0.95 53.57 28.42
C SER A 1143 1.45 52.31 27.73
N VAL A 1144 2.39 51.64 28.40
CA VAL A 1144 2.88 50.28 28.08
C VAL A 1144 2.60 49.39 29.28
N ILE A 1145 2.19 48.15 29.03
CA ILE A 1145 1.89 47.15 30.07
C ILE A 1145 2.99 46.09 30.05
N LEU A 1146 3.63 45.86 31.19
CA LEU A 1146 4.72 44.89 31.37
C LEU A 1146 4.29 43.76 32.31
N THR A 1147 4.62 42.53 31.96
CA THR A 1147 4.38 41.32 32.79
C THR A 1147 5.66 40.53 33.07
N HIS A 1148 6.81 41.02 32.62
CA HIS A 1148 8.14 40.46 32.79
C HIS A 1148 9.19 41.58 32.95
N ASP A 1149 10.37 41.23 33.47
CA ASP A 1149 11.54 42.13 33.50
C ASP A 1149 11.81 42.78 32.13
N VAL A 1150 12.33 44.00 32.13
CA VAL A 1150 12.80 44.70 30.91
C VAL A 1150 14.18 45.29 31.19
N ALA A 1151 15.20 44.76 30.50
CA ALA A 1151 16.60 45.13 30.68
C ALA A 1151 16.95 46.52 30.12
N ASN A 1152 16.20 47.02 29.13
CA ASN A 1152 16.43 48.32 28.51
C ASN A 1152 15.08 48.94 28.08
N PHE A 1153 14.74 50.11 28.60
CA PHE A 1153 13.47 50.76 28.28
C PHE A 1153 13.42 51.36 26.87
N GLN A 1154 14.54 51.40 26.14
CA GLN A 1154 14.55 51.81 24.73
C GLN A 1154 13.78 50.80 23.88
N ASP A 1155 13.88 49.51 24.23
CA ASP A 1155 13.23 48.37 23.55
C ASP A 1155 11.69 48.47 23.60
N ILE A 1156 11.13 49.20 24.58
CA ILE A 1156 9.70 49.46 24.76
C ILE A 1156 9.30 50.92 24.51
N GLY A 1157 10.22 51.75 24.02
CA GLY A 1157 9.99 53.17 23.72
C GLY A 1157 9.65 54.06 24.93
N MET A 1158 10.02 53.63 26.15
CA MET A 1158 9.72 54.33 27.42
C MET A 1158 10.97 54.81 28.17
N ASN A 1159 12.14 54.75 27.53
CA ASN A 1159 13.41 55.12 28.15
C ASN A 1159 13.43 56.59 28.60
N ASP A 1160 13.69 56.81 29.89
CA ASP A 1160 13.87 58.14 30.47
C ASP A 1160 12.68 59.10 30.23
N VAL A 1161 11.45 58.54 30.11
CA VAL A 1161 10.20 59.30 29.94
C VAL A 1161 9.04 58.82 30.84
N VAL A 1162 9.28 57.86 31.76
CA VAL A 1162 8.22 57.37 32.66
C VAL A 1162 7.99 58.34 33.82
N SER A 1163 6.74 58.78 33.98
CA SER A 1163 6.30 59.73 35.00
C SER A 1163 5.24 59.18 35.97
N SER A 1164 4.57 58.05 35.68
CA SER A 1164 3.74 57.34 36.69
C SER A 1164 3.53 55.85 36.38
N MET A 1165 3.02 55.08 37.35
CA MET A 1165 2.86 53.62 37.24
C MET A 1165 1.67 53.05 38.04
N LYS A 1166 0.92 52.12 37.46
CA LYS A 1166 0.01 51.22 38.22
C LYS A 1166 0.53 49.80 38.27
N ILE A 1167 0.19 49.11 39.35
CA ILE A 1167 0.43 47.68 39.57
C ILE A 1167 -0.94 47.01 39.67
N ILE A 1168 -1.29 46.22 38.66
CA ILE A 1168 -2.55 45.47 38.59
C ILE A 1168 -2.22 43.98 38.74
N GLY A 1169 -2.43 43.44 39.95
CA GLY A 1169 -2.04 42.08 40.30
C GLY A 1169 -1.07 42.03 41.49
N PRO A 1170 -0.73 40.84 42.00
CA PRO A 1170 0.16 40.65 43.13
C PRO A 1170 1.62 40.77 42.68
N TYR A 1171 2.13 42.00 42.53
CA TYR A 1171 3.51 42.24 42.15
C TYR A 1171 4.28 43.15 43.11
N GLU A 1172 5.58 42.95 43.14
CA GLU A 1172 6.58 43.89 43.59
C GLU A 1172 7.52 44.17 42.41
N VAL A 1173 7.79 45.44 42.14
CA VAL A 1173 8.69 45.86 41.06
C VAL A 1173 9.92 46.56 41.61
N ILE A 1174 11.05 46.44 40.91
CA ILE A 1174 12.27 47.19 41.17
C ILE A 1174 12.59 48.02 39.93
N LEU A 1175 12.44 49.34 40.04
CA LEU A 1175 12.78 50.31 38.99
C LEU A 1175 14.26 50.68 39.10
N TYR A 1176 14.94 50.84 37.96
CA TYR A 1176 16.37 51.15 37.87
C TYR A 1176 16.65 52.36 36.97
N ALA A 1177 17.53 53.25 37.42
CA ALA A 1177 17.90 54.50 36.74
C ALA A 1177 19.00 54.33 35.66
N ALA A 1178 19.24 53.10 35.22
CA ALA A 1178 20.08 52.76 34.09
C ALA A 1178 19.68 51.39 33.53
N ALA A 1179 20.11 51.08 32.31
CA ALA A 1179 19.87 49.78 31.67
C ALA A 1179 20.59 48.63 32.40
N ASN A 1180 20.20 47.39 32.05
CA ASN A 1180 20.73 46.14 32.59
C ASN A 1180 20.66 46.03 34.13
N TYR A 1181 19.59 46.55 34.73
CA TYR A 1181 19.31 46.49 36.17
C TYR A 1181 20.41 47.13 37.03
N SER A 1182 20.92 48.28 36.59
CA SER A 1182 22.05 48.99 37.19
C SER A 1182 21.70 50.42 37.61
N GLY A 1183 22.64 51.14 38.22
CA GLY A 1183 22.43 52.50 38.74
C GLY A 1183 21.64 52.53 40.05
N GLN A 1184 21.00 53.67 40.32
CA GLN A 1184 20.10 53.83 41.47
C GLN A 1184 18.81 53.02 41.26
N SER A 1185 18.24 52.41 42.29
CA SER A 1185 17.02 51.60 42.19
C SER A 1185 15.99 51.88 43.29
N VAL A 1186 14.71 51.63 43.00
CA VAL A 1186 13.58 51.79 43.94
C VAL A 1186 12.58 50.64 43.80
N THR A 1187 12.32 49.93 44.91
CA THR A 1187 11.32 48.86 44.99
C THR A 1187 9.92 49.41 45.33
N ARG A 1188 8.86 48.92 44.67
CA ARG A 1188 7.45 49.28 44.92
C ARG A 1188 6.51 48.08 44.78
N ASN A 1189 5.51 48.01 45.65
CA ASN A 1189 4.42 47.01 45.63
C ASN A 1189 3.03 47.68 45.61
N SER A 1190 2.97 48.95 45.18
CA SER A 1190 1.76 49.75 45.06
C SER A 1190 1.86 50.73 43.88
N ASN A 1191 0.72 51.28 43.46
CA ASN A 1191 0.66 52.34 42.45
C ASN A 1191 1.49 53.57 42.86
N VAL A 1192 2.10 54.24 41.87
CA VAL A 1192 2.85 55.49 42.05
C VAL A 1192 2.29 56.53 41.08
N ALA A 1193 1.57 57.52 41.61
CA ALA A 1193 0.89 58.55 40.82
C ALA A 1193 1.85 59.55 40.15
N ASN A 1194 3.06 59.73 40.67
CA ASN A 1194 4.04 60.69 40.18
C ASN A 1194 5.45 60.20 40.52
N PHE A 1195 6.33 60.01 39.54
CA PHE A 1195 7.67 59.47 39.78
C PHE A 1195 8.62 60.48 40.46
N LYS A 1196 8.26 61.76 40.52
CA LYS A 1196 8.97 62.78 41.33
C LYS A 1196 8.92 62.45 42.82
N ASP A 1197 7.80 61.87 43.29
CA ASP A 1197 7.58 61.49 44.69
C ASP A 1197 8.51 60.33 45.13
N ILE A 1198 9.15 59.64 44.16
CA ILE A 1198 10.09 58.53 44.40
C ILE A 1198 11.50 58.81 43.84
N GLY A 1199 11.75 60.03 43.34
CA GLY A 1199 13.05 60.43 42.78
C GLY A 1199 13.45 59.77 41.47
N MET A 1200 12.49 59.27 40.68
CA MET A 1200 12.73 58.48 39.46
C MET A 1200 12.04 59.04 38.19
N ASN A 1201 11.58 60.30 38.23
CA ASN A 1201 10.85 60.88 37.09
C ASN A 1201 11.76 61.05 35.88
N ASP A 1202 11.34 60.52 34.74
CA ASP A 1202 12.02 60.70 33.45
C ASP A 1202 13.50 60.24 33.46
N VAL A 1203 13.82 59.24 34.29
CA VAL A 1203 15.18 58.65 34.43
C VAL A 1203 15.18 57.13 34.62
N VAL A 1204 14.05 56.43 34.46
CA VAL A 1204 14.02 54.96 34.55
C VAL A 1204 14.37 54.36 33.19
N SER A 1205 15.35 53.45 33.20
CA SER A 1205 15.85 52.78 32.00
C SER A 1205 15.82 51.25 32.07
N SER A 1206 15.50 50.64 33.23
CA SER A 1206 15.15 49.20 33.32
C SER A 1206 14.26 48.84 34.53
N ILE A 1207 13.62 47.67 34.51
CA ILE A 1207 12.71 47.19 35.58
C ILE A 1207 12.82 45.68 35.82
N LYS A 1208 12.68 45.25 37.08
CA LYS A 1208 12.36 43.86 37.44
C LYS A 1208 10.97 43.72 38.04
N ILE A 1209 10.30 42.59 37.82
CA ILE A 1209 8.92 42.34 38.21
C ILE A 1209 8.79 40.99 38.93
N ASN A 1210 8.77 41.04 40.27
CA ASN A 1210 8.54 39.87 41.14
C ASN A 1210 7.03 39.66 41.34
N ARG A 1211 6.53 38.41 41.25
CA ARG A 1211 5.12 38.10 41.62
C ARG A 1211 5.01 37.72 43.09
N SER A 1212 4.36 38.58 43.87
CA SER A 1212 4.17 38.52 45.32
C SER A 1212 3.28 37.36 45.73
N GLY A 1213 3.86 36.16 45.83
CA GLY A 1213 3.16 34.91 46.14
C GLY A 1213 3.81 33.67 45.52
N ALA A 1214 4.80 33.83 44.62
CA ALA A 1214 5.51 32.72 43.98
C ALA A 1214 6.67 32.13 44.83
N ASN A 1215 6.83 32.55 46.09
CA ASN A 1215 7.87 32.06 47.00
C ASN A 1215 7.36 32.03 48.45
N ILE A 1216 6.94 30.85 48.93
CA ILE A 1216 7.12 30.29 50.29
C ILE A 1216 6.23 29.02 50.39
N ILE A 1217 6.87 27.88 50.70
CA ILE A 1217 6.34 26.50 50.70
C ILE A 1217 6.11 25.95 49.27
#